data_AF-A0A9D1LW98-F1
#
_entry.id   AF-A0A9D1LW98-F1
#
_cell.length_a   1.000
_cell.length_b   1.000
_cell.length_c   1.000
_cell.angle_alpha   90.00
_cell.angle_beta   90.00
_cell.angle_gamma   90.00
#
_symmetry.space_group_name_H-M   'P 1'
#
loop_
_entity.id
_entity.type
_entity.pdbx_description
1 polymer ?
#
loop_
_entity_poly.entity_id
_entity_poly.type
_entity_poly.pdbx_seq_one_letter_code
_entity_poly.pdbx_strand_id
1 'polypeptide(L)'
;MKKRLLCLAISAMLVMQTLVFAQTSREAFTLDVGMLTESQIANINQNFTRIDLRPYMNRDIRDEVEGDGTGGWSDQGENDLRMFDLFGDQEMLNVPFTFVDPATNNQKAVLGLRGQNDMELPASVEIPINRTTAGAYFIHASPWCSGTCGTYSWVYEDGSEAYIDIVQNEQICDFWGLSNYDYVRNAWNTTKADGSYRSLYLFAMNNPYPEKTVKSLKLETEGSGAYIMIMAITLTDSGPYLPATESARSITTSTYGWYEYTQPDDDKITGSALDFSGYLDAPAGKHGYAQADGNGLVFEDGTKAKFWGVDIAGEAALPEKAQAEKVAKRLAQSGVNLVRLEGFDEAILGDGDSSTTPDPEKLDRLFYLIAQLKERGIYTYISLLSNRKMRAGDGIEGYEDSREGYGIDAYFDDRVIELQKQYLSNLMGQENPYTGLTLANDPAVCFLEFVEGLSVFDYTSGYGRGSVANEAQYENIKAKFNEYLAGKYSSTEELQRVWVSAYDKNDYETIEEKNIELKTSLANPLVSDGYRTDVAEFLATVAGDYYADMKAALGDSKILTTINSNSPEVKSLEDTYLNAGGDFLTRTWYNAKPYGNNDKITIDSVFDTYDSMTQKTDNIVRDFAQNTVSGKPFVANWGSAMPNLYFSEASIMMAALAGQKDWIGIQHSFANEAYSDINYIDDFYSIYNNPVRLALLPVSASIYYSLEAETEQEYTVYTGDVHNTAQALLNQYTVDQAFAGNTRLRFVEGTGNAKSTNTSTRIIKTNNIYWDTNMGLFEVRSGRTEALSGFLTDPEEMPTFSIDVDNTFVTAALTSLDGNEIGDAGHYLLTALCGNQNYRARVNLVRNHYETLGEERIVVEAITGSVTIKRQGDYEVYPLTSSGERKQALPVEKDRNGYTTFRLSSDSEAIQYEIIKK
;
A
#
# COMPACT_ATOMS: atom_id res chain seq x y z
N MET A 1 62.84 8.13 -8.99
CA MET A 1 62.77 7.08 -7.94
C MET A 1 62.18 7.57 -6.62
N LYS A 2 62.68 8.65 -5.99
CA LYS A 2 62.17 9.12 -4.69
C LYS A 2 60.66 9.44 -4.61
N LYS A 3 60.06 10.03 -5.66
CA LYS A 3 58.59 10.27 -5.72
C LYS A 3 57.75 8.99 -5.86
N ARG A 4 58.24 7.96 -6.55
CA ARG A 4 57.53 6.67 -6.68
C ARG A 4 57.62 5.84 -5.39
N LEU A 5 58.74 5.90 -4.67
CA LEU A 5 58.84 5.28 -3.33
C LEU A 5 57.95 5.99 -2.30
N LEU A 6 57.81 7.32 -2.37
CA LEU A 6 56.94 8.07 -1.47
C LEU A 6 55.45 7.78 -1.74
N CYS A 7 55.03 7.67 -3.01
CA CYS A 7 53.68 7.24 -3.35
C CYS A 7 53.40 5.78 -2.93
N LEU A 8 54.35 4.85 -3.11
CA LEU A 8 54.16 3.46 -2.63
C LEU A 8 54.11 3.38 -1.10
N ALA A 9 54.90 4.19 -0.38
CA ALA A 9 54.87 4.24 1.08
C ALA A 9 53.57 4.87 1.60
N ILE A 10 53.04 5.91 0.93
CA ILE A 10 51.76 6.55 1.28
C ILE A 10 50.59 5.63 0.94
N SER A 11 50.60 4.93 -0.19
CA SER A 11 49.58 3.93 -0.53
C SER A 11 49.65 2.70 0.39
N ALA A 12 50.84 2.26 0.79
CA ALA A 12 50.99 1.19 1.79
C ALA A 12 50.58 1.63 3.20
N MET A 13 50.77 2.91 3.56
CA MET A 13 50.27 3.48 4.82
C MET A 13 48.75 3.71 4.79
N LEU A 14 48.15 4.09 3.67
CA LEU A 14 46.69 4.18 3.53
C LEU A 14 46.04 2.80 3.57
N VAL A 15 46.65 1.80 2.91
CA VAL A 15 46.20 0.40 2.94
C VAL A 15 46.44 -0.22 4.32
N MET A 16 47.52 0.13 5.04
CA MET A 16 47.68 -0.25 6.45
C MET A 16 46.75 0.51 7.40
N GLN A 17 46.33 1.74 7.09
CA GLN A 17 45.34 2.47 7.88
C GLN A 17 43.91 1.93 7.65
N THR A 18 43.61 1.35 6.49
CA THR A 18 42.35 0.60 6.27
C THR A 18 42.43 -0.86 6.75
N LEU A 19 43.63 -1.42 7.01
CA LEU A 19 43.82 -2.79 7.53
C LEU A 19 44.22 -2.87 9.01
N VAL A 20 44.35 -1.75 9.74
CA VAL A 20 44.73 -1.75 11.18
C VAL A 20 43.76 -0.95 12.07
N PHE A 21 42.57 -0.61 11.55
CA PHE A 21 41.41 -0.31 12.40
C PHE A 21 40.26 -1.22 11.97
N ALA A 22 40.37 -2.51 12.32
CA ALA A 22 39.17 -3.24 12.72
C ALA A 22 38.67 -2.50 13.98
N GLN A 23 37.92 -1.43 13.76
CA GLN A 23 37.10 -0.84 14.79
C GLN A 23 36.21 -1.99 15.25
N THR A 24 36.38 -2.44 16.49
CA THR A 24 35.38 -3.25 17.19
C THR A 24 34.10 -2.43 17.20
N SER A 25 33.32 -2.54 16.12
CA SER A 25 32.03 -1.87 15.98
C SER A 25 31.06 -2.61 16.86
N ARG A 26 30.55 -1.92 17.87
CA ARG A 26 29.48 -2.39 18.74
C ARG A 26 28.21 -1.64 18.34
N GLU A 27 27.20 -2.35 17.88
CA GLU A 27 25.95 -1.76 17.42
C GLU A 27 24.74 -2.39 18.11
N ALA A 28 23.72 -1.57 18.39
CA ALA A 28 22.46 -2.08 18.87
C ALA A 28 21.70 -2.71 17.69
N PHE A 29 21.07 -3.86 17.91
CA PHE A 29 20.13 -4.44 16.95
C PHE A 29 18.72 -4.52 17.54
N THR A 30 17.75 -4.64 16.64
CA THR A 30 16.34 -4.79 16.97
C THR A 30 15.89 -6.24 16.78
N LEU A 31 14.94 -6.69 17.59
CA LEU A 31 14.43 -8.07 17.50
C LEU A 31 13.67 -8.28 16.19
N ASP A 32 14.05 -9.31 15.46
CA ASP A 32 13.32 -9.84 14.31
C ASP A 32 13.05 -11.33 14.55
N VAL A 33 11.96 -11.59 15.27
CA VAL A 33 11.52 -12.94 15.64
C VAL A 33 10.30 -13.28 14.80
N GLY A 34 10.33 -14.43 14.14
CA GLY A 34 9.22 -14.88 13.30
C GLY A 34 7.97 -15.17 14.13
N MET A 35 6.99 -14.27 14.08
CA MET A 35 5.70 -14.42 14.76
C MET A 35 4.75 -15.20 13.85
N LEU A 36 4.79 -16.52 13.97
CA LEU A 36 4.11 -17.44 13.06
C LEU A 36 2.99 -18.21 13.79
N THR A 37 2.09 -18.84 13.04
CA THR A 37 1.15 -19.81 13.63
C THR A 37 1.90 -21.07 14.06
N GLU A 38 1.32 -21.86 14.98
CA GLU A 38 1.92 -23.13 15.39
C GLU A 38 2.12 -24.10 14.22
N SER A 39 1.18 -24.10 13.25
CA SER A 39 1.29 -24.90 12.02
C SER A 39 2.48 -24.47 11.16
N GLN A 40 2.65 -23.16 10.95
CA GLN A 40 3.79 -22.62 10.21
C GLN A 40 5.11 -23.02 10.88
N ILE A 41 5.21 -22.87 12.21
CA ILE A 41 6.42 -23.25 12.96
C ILE A 41 6.71 -24.75 12.82
N ALA A 42 5.68 -25.60 12.90
CA ALA A 42 5.84 -27.05 12.77
C ALA A 42 6.27 -27.50 11.36
N ASN A 43 5.91 -26.74 10.32
CA ASN A 43 6.28 -27.01 8.93
C ASN A 43 7.67 -26.50 8.56
N ILE A 44 8.30 -25.69 9.42
CA ILE A 44 9.66 -25.19 9.22
C ILE A 44 10.67 -26.21 9.73
N ASN A 45 11.62 -26.58 8.88
CA ASN A 45 12.71 -27.46 9.25
C ASN A 45 13.77 -26.70 10.07
N GLN A 46 13.60 -26.65 11.40
CA GLN A 46 14.56 -26.03 12.32
C GLN A 46 15.49 -27.08 12.96
N ASN A 47 16.80 -26.85 12.87
CA ASN A 47 17.77 -27.62 13.63
C ASN A 47 18.27 -26.83 14.84
N PHE A 48 18.19 -27.48 15.99
CA PHE A 48 18.58 -26.89 17.26
C PHE A 48 19.95 -27.39 17.75
N THR A 49 20.73 -26.49 18.33
CA THR A 49 21.97 -26.83 19.05
C THR A 49 21.89 -26.37 20.49
N ARG A 50 21.79 -27.32 21.42
CA ARG A 50 21.77 -27.05 22.86
C ARG A 50 23.17 -26.64 23.34
N ILE A 51 23.25 -25.58 24.15
CA ILE A 51 24.52 -25.10 24.72
C ILE A 51 24.78 -25.77 26.07
N ASP A 52 25.98 -26.31 26.27
CA ASP A 52 26.38 -26.85 27.57
C ASP A 52 26.78 -25.73 28.53
N LEU A 53 25.86 -25.41 29.43
CA LEU A 53 26.04 -24.34 30.41
C LEU A 53 26.72 -24.80 31.71
N ARG A 54 27.00 -26.11 31.90
CA ARG A 54 27.60 -26.64 33.15
C ARG A 54 28.83 -25.85 33.64
N PRO A 55 29.78 -25.43 32.78
CA PRO A 55 30.96 -24.68 33.24
C PRO A 55 30.66 -23.28 33.77
N TYR A 56 29.49 -22.72 33.44
CA TYR A 56 29.10 -21.34 33.75
C TYR A 56 28.09 -21.27 34.90
N MET A 57 27.40 -22.37 35.22
CA MET A 57 26.46 -22.39 36.34
C MET A 57 27.17 -22.07 37.66
N ASN A 58 26.58 -21.18 38.44
CA ASN A 58 27.17 -20.63 39.67
C ASN A 58 26.23 -20.66 40.88
N ARG A 59 24.94 -20.99 40.67
CA ARG A 59 23.89 -21.00 41.71
C ARG A 59 23.05 -22.29 41.68
N ASP A 60 22.52 -22.70 42.82
CA ASP A 60 21.51 -23.77 42.93
C ASP A 60 20.11 -23.23 42.61
N ILE A 61 19.10 -24.09 42.49
CA ILE A 61 17.69 -23.69 42.46
C ILE A 61 17.05 -23.68 43.86
N ARG A 62 17.71 -24.27 44.87
CA ARG A 62 17.25 -24.37 46.26
C ARG A 62 18.09 -23.53 47.20
N ASP A 63 17.43 -22.90 48.16
CA ASP A 63 18.07 -22.14 49.23
C ASP A 63 17.43 -22.46 50.60
N GLU A 64 18.23 -22.93 51.54
CA GLU A 64 17.78 -23.29 52.89
C GLU A 64 17.95 -22.14 53.90
N VAL A 65 18.78 -21.13 53.61
CA VAL A 65 19.14 -20.06 54.55
C VAL A 65 19.25 -18.72 53.82
N GLU A 66 18.26 -17.85 54.03
CA GLU A 66 18.25 -16.49 53.47
C GLU A 66 19.48 -15.66 53.87
N GLY A 67 20.14 -15.07 52.87
CA GLY A 67 21.19 -14.07 53.03
C GLY A 67 22.54 -14.61 53.51
N ASP A 68 22.82 -15.90 53.31
CA ASP A 68 24.08 -16.53 53.71
C ASP A 68 25.18 -16.48 52.62
N GLY A 69 24.84 -15.98 51.43
CA GLY A 69 25.72 -15.83 50.27
C GLY A 69 25.99 -17.14 49.52
N THR A 70 25.54 -18.29 50.06
CA THR A 70 25.61 -19.57 49.35
C THR A 70 24.51 -19.65 48.29
N GLY A 71 23.38 -19.00 48.57
CA GLY A 71 22.30 -18.74 47.64
C GLY A 71 21.54 -19.98 47.16
N GLY A 72 20.55 -19.70 46.32
CA GLY A 72 19.83 -20.63 45.46
C GLY A 72 19.44 -19.83 44.22
N TRP A 73 18.16 -19.51 44.04
CA TRP A 73 17.75 -18.59 42.97
C TRP A 73 18.22 -17.15 43.22
N SER A 74 17.97 -16.58 44.40
CA SER A 74 18.31 -15.18 44.71
C SER A 74 18.72 -14.94 46.18
N ASP A 75 19.14 -15.99 46.87
CA ASP A 75 19.59 -15.95 48.28
C ASP A 75 18.51 -15.48 49.28
N GLN A 76 17.27 -15.94 49.06
CA GLN A 76 16.08 -15.55 49.85
C GLN A 76 15.35 -16.73 50.50
N GLY A 77 16.09 -17.77 50.89
CA GLY A 77 15.57 -18.97 51.52
C GLY A 77 14.47 -19.60 50.68
N GLU A 78 13.26 -19.73 51.24
CA GLU A 78 12.15 -20.37 50.55
C GLU A 78 11.73 -19.68 49.24
N ASN A 79 12.14 -18.44 48.98
CA ASN A 79 11.81 -17.72 47.74
C ASN A 79 12.73 -18.06 46.57
N ASP A 80 12.74 -19.35 46.21
CA ASP A 80 13.62 -19.92 45.20
C ASP A 80 12.84 -20.68 44.11
N LEU A 81 13.55 -21.49 43.31
CA LEU A 81 13.00 -22.38 42.30
C LEU A 81 12.99 -23.86 42.72
N ARG A 82 12.89 -24.16 44.02
CA ARG A 82 12.97 -25.56 44.54
C ARG A 82 11.98 -26.56 43.94
N MET A 83 10.88 -26.06 43.38
CA MET A 83 9.80 -26.83 42.78
C MET A 83 10.08 -27.20 41.31
N PHE A 84 11.13 -26.68 40.71
CA PHE A 84 11.55 -27.10 39.37
C PHE A 84 12.21 -28.48 39.43
N ASP A 85 11.67 -29.44 38.71
CA ASP A 85 12.10 -30.85 38.70
C ASP A 85 12.38 -31.41 37.28
N LEU A 86 12.33 -30.56 36.26
CA LEU A 86 12.48 -30.93 34.85
C LEU A 86 13.95 -30.84 34.40
N PHE A 87 14.79 -31.75 34.90
CA PHE A 87 16.21 -31.82 34.52
C PHE A 87 16.48 -32.71 33.30
N GLY A 88 17.64 -32.54 32.67
CA GLY A 88 18.03 -33.26 31.46
C GLY A 88 17.43 -32.63 30.20
N ASP A 89 17.29 -33.43 29.15
CA ASP A 89 16.73 -32.97 27.88
C ASP A 89 15.22 -32.85 27.98
N GLN A 90 14.72 -31.63 27.77
CA GLN A 90 13.31 -31.27 27.85
C GLN A 90 12.92 -30.44 26.63
N GLU A 91 11.64 -30.37 26.34
CA GLU A 91 11.09 -29.50 25.31
C GLU A 91 10.15 -28.48 25.95
N MET A 92 10.33 -27.20 25.61
CA MET A 92 9.51 -26.09 26.10
C MET A 92 9.07 -25.27 24.89
N LEU A 93 7.76 -25.18 24.66
CA LEU A 93 7.19 -24.45 23.51
C LEU A 93 7.82 -24.88 22.17
N ASN A 94 7.94 -26.21 21.96
CA ASN A 94 8.56 -26.83 20.78
C ASN A 94 10.05 -26.51 20.56
N VAL A 95 10.73 -25.91 21.55
CA VAL A 95 12.17 -25.69 21.53
C VAL A 95 12.86 -26.65 22.50
N PRO A 96 13.86 -27.42 22.06
CA PRO A 96 14.54 -28.36 22.93
C PRO A 96 15.62 -27.68 23.78
N PHE A 97 15.68 -27.99 25.08
CA PHE A 97 16.67 -27.49 26.02
C PHE A 97 17.32 -28.62 26.83
N THR A 98 18.49 -28.37 27.40
CA THR A 98 19.11 -29.25 28.40
C THR A 98 19.20 -28.47 29.72
N PHE A 99 18.41 -28.89 30.72
CA PHE A 99 18.45 -28.32 32.06
C PHE A 99 19.45 -29.09 32.94
N VAL A 100 20.38 -28.39 33.57
CA VAL A 100 21.44 -29.01 34.38
C VAL A 100 20.88 -29.48 35.71
N ASP A 101 21.05 -30.77 36.03
CA ASP A 101 20.71 -31.32 37.35
C ASP A 101 21.76 -30.87 38.39
N PRO A 102 21.36 -30.08 39.42
CA PRO A 102 22.29 -29.59 40.44
C PRO A 102 22.99 -30.73 41.19
N ALA A 103 22.35 -31.89 41.37
CA ALA A 103 22.94 -33.05 42.04
C ALA A 103 24.16 -33.61 41.28
N THR A 104 24.25 -33.34 39.98
CA THR A 104 25.36 -33.80 39.12
C THR A 104 26.38 -32.70 38.81
N ASN A 105 26.15 -31.46 39.25
CA ASN A 105 26.98 -30.30 38.92
C ASN A 105 27.33 -29.45 40.15
N ASN A 106 27.80 -30.07 41.23
CA ASN A 106 28.23 -29.39 42.45
C ASN A 106 27.16 -28.45 43.06
N GLN A 107 25.89 -28.86 43.04
CA GLN A 107 24.75 -28.04 43.48
C GLN A 107 24.60 -26.74 42.68
N LYS A 108 24.92 -26.77 41.38
CA LYS A 108 24.81 -25.60 40.50
C LYS A 108 24.02 -25.94 39.24
N ALA A 109 22.88 -25.30 39.10
CA ALA A 109 21.96 -25.47 37.98
C ALA A 109 21.60 -24.16 37.28
N VAL A 110 22.00 -23.01 37.84
CA VAL A 110 21.62 -21.70 37.34
C VAL A 110 22.87 -20.87 37.05
N LEU A 111 22.86 -20.19 35.90
CA LEU A 111 23.79 -19.12 35.56
C LEU A 111 23.17 -17.81 36.01
N GLY A 112 23.57 -17.34 37.19
CA GLY A 112 23.18 -16.04 37.72
C GLY A 112 24.16 -14.95 37.31
N LEU A 113 23.64 -13.85 36.80
CA LEU A 113 24.37 -12.58 36.66
C LEU A 113 23.97 -11.61 37.77
N ARG A 114 24.94 -10.80 38.18
CA ARG A 114 24.86 -9.94 39.36
C ARG A 114 23.69 -8.95 39.31
N GLY A 115 22.88 -8.94 40.38
CA GLY A 115 21.93 -7.89 40.72
C GLY A 115 22.31 -7.11 41.99
N GLN A 116 21.44 -6.21 42.44
CA GLN A 116 21.69 -5.14 43.41
C GLN A 116 22.21 -5.55 44.81
N ASN A 117 22.33 -6.84 45.14
CA ASN A 117 22.70 -7.31 46.47
C ASN A 117 23.72 -8.47 46.52
N ASP A 118 24.30 -8.92 45.40
CA ASP A 118 25.14 -10.13 45.37
C ASP A 118 26.46 -9.92 44.63
N MET A 119 27.48 -9.45 45.36
CA MET A 119 28.80 -9.14 44.80
C MET A 119 29.61 -10.37 44.38
N GLU A 120 29.15 -11.59 44.72
CA GLU A 120 29.84 -12.83 44.36
C GLU A 120 29.48 -13.32 42.96
N LEU A 121 28.33 -12.90 42.43
CA LEU A 121 27.95 -13.20 41.05
C LEU A 121 28.75 -12.36 40.05
N PRO A 122 29.08 -12.92 38.86
CA PRO A 122 29.71 -12.18 37.80
C PRO A 122 28.74 -11.15 37.19
N ALA A 123 29.26 -9.98 36.81
CA ALA A 123 28.50 -9.00 36.03
C ALA A 123 28.50 -9.31 34.52
N SER A 124 29.33 -10.25 34.07
CA SER A 124 29.52 -10.57 32.67
C SER A 124 30.00 -12.02 32.53
N VAL A 125 29.44 -12.75 31.56
CA VAL A 125 29.90 -14.07 31.15
C VAL A 125 29.94 -14.14 29.63
N GLU A 126 30.93 -14.83 29.09
CA GLU A 126 31.10 -15.00 27.65
C GLU A 126 31.13 -16.50 27.35
N ILE A 127 30.11 -16.96 26.61
CA ILE A 127 29.89 -18.37 26.29
C ILE A 127 30.34 -18.62 24.84
N PRO A 128 31.35 -19.49 24.59
CA PRO A 128 31.80 -19.80 23.24
C PRO A 128 30.71 -20.46 22.39
N ILE A 129 30.55 -19.98 21.16
CA ILE A 129 29.58 -20.48 20.17
C ILE A 129 30.30 -21.13 18.99
N ASN A 130 31.28 -20.43 18.42
CA ASN A 130 32.18 -20.86 17.32
C ASN A 130 31.45 -21.48 16.11
N ARG A 131 30.35 -20.87 15.68
CA ARG A 131 29.57 -21.30 14.50
C ARG A 131 28.65 -20.20 13.99
N THR A 132 28.12 -20.38 12.78
CA THR A 132 26.96 -19.61 12.30
C THR A 132 25.69 -20.09 13.00
N THR A 133 24.76 -19.17 13.23
CA THR A 133 23.46 -19.42 13.88
C THR A 133 22.48 -18.32 13.47
N ALA A 134 21.21 -18.66 13.26
CA ALA A 134 20.18 -17.67 12.98
C ALA A 134 19.69 -16.94 14.24
N GLY A 135 19.83 -17.58 15.41
CA GLY A 135 19.54 -16.95 16.69
C GLY A 135 19.70 -17.90 17.87
N ALA A 136 19.12 -17.52 19.00
CA ALA A 136 19.08 -18.30 20.23
C ALA A 136 17.74 -18.16 20.96
N TYR A 137 17.38 -19.20 21.71
CA TYR A 137 16.32 -19.19 22.69
C TYR A 137 16.90 -19.34 24.10
N PHE A 138 16.34 -18.61 25.05
CA PHE A 138 16.79 -18.56 26.44
C PHE A 138 15.65 -19.00 27.35
N ILE A 139 15.92 -19.86 28.34
CA ILE A 139 15.04 -20.04 29.48
C ILE A 139 15.62 -19.26 30.65
N HIS A 140 14.97 -18.15 31.02
CA HIS A 140 15.44 -17.27 32.07
C HIS A 140 14.27 -16.54 32.77
N ALA A 141 14.57 -16.00 33.96
CA ALA A 141 13.71 -15.04 34.63
C ALA A 141 14.56 -14.13 35.53
N SER A 142 13.97 -13.05 36.03
CA SER A 142 14.64 -12.12 36.93
C SER A 142 13.87 -11.96 38.24
N PRO A 143 14.48 -12.18 39.41
CA PRO A 143 13.97 -11.64 40.66
C PRO A 143 14.24 -10.11 40.74
N TRP A 144 13.21 -9.32 41.04
CA TRP A 144 13.23 -7.83 41.06
C TRP A 144 13.70 -7.19 39.76
N CYS A 145 13.07 -7.53 38.64
CA CYS A 145 13.29 -6.75 37.42
C CYS A 145 12.58 -5.39 37.47
N SER A 146 13.26 -4.36 36.96
CA SER A 146 12.72 -3.01 36.71
C SER A 146 13.56 -2.34 35.63
N GLY A 147 12.92 -1.87 34.56
CA GLY A 147 13.63 -1.25 33.42
C GLY A 147 14.61 -2.20 32.72
N THR A 148 15.77 -1.68 32.33
CA THR A 148 16.85 -2.46 31.71
C THR A 148 17.57 -3.33 32.75
N CYS A 149 17.49 -4.64 32.57
CA CYS A 149 18.06 -5.65 33.47
C CYS A 149 19.51 -6.02 33.08
N GLY A 150 19.86 -5.91 31.80
CA GLY A 150 21.19 -6.24 31.29
C GLY A 150 21.27 -6.11 29.77
N THR A 151 22.33 -6.66 29.18
CA THR A 151 22.59 -6.61 27.73
C THR A 151 23.11 -7.96 27.25
N TYR A 152 22.54 -8.48 26.17
CA TYR A 152 23.01 -9.68 25.48
C TYR A 152 23.64 -9.31 24.15
N SER A 153 24.80 -9.90 23.84
CA SER A 153 25.57 -9.51 22.66
C SER A 153 26.12 -10.72 21.90
N TRP A 154 25.95 -10.70 20.58
CA TRP A 154 26.65 -11.57 19.64
C TRP A 154 28.03 -10.99 19.36
N VAL A 155 29.08 -11.74 19.70
CA VAL A 155 30.46 -11.37 19.39
C VAL A 155 30.92 -12.22 18.21
N TYR A 156 31.30 -11.60 17.11
CA TYR A 156 31.70 -12.29 15.88
C TYR A 156 33.22 -12.53 15.84
N GLU A 157 33.65 -13.48 15.00
CA GLU A 157 35.09 -13.77 14.82
C GLU A 157 35.90 -12.59 14.28
N ASP A 158 35.26 -11.69 13.53
CA ASP A 158 35.87 -10.45 13.00
C ASP A 158 36.08 -9.36 14.07
N GLY A 159 35.57 -9.57 15.29
CA GLY A 159 35.64 -8.64 16.41
C GLY A 159 34.51 -7.60 16.47
N SER A 160 33.58 -7.61 15.51
CA SER A 160 32.34 -6.84 15.61
C SER A 160 31.40 -7.43 16.66
N GLU A 161 30.53 -6.60 17.22
CA GLU A 161 29.56 -6.97 18.26
C GLU A 161 28.18 -6.37 17.92
N ALA A 162 27.13 -7.19 17.99
CA ALA A 162 25.75 -6.73 17.90
C ALA A 162 25.05 -7.01 19.24
N TYR A 163 24.47 -6.00 19.87
CA TYR A 163 23.88 -6.10 21.20
C TYR A 163 22.40 -5.71 21.26
N ILE A 164 21.71 -6.24 22.27
CA ILE A 164 20.36 -5.84 22.64
C ILE A 164 20.23 -5.70 24.16
N ASP A 165 19.50 -4.68 24.58
CA ASP A 165 19.15 -4.49 25.98
C ASP A 165 18.02 -5.45 26.39
N ILE A 166 18.17 -6.05 27.56
CA ILE A 166 17.22 -6.97 28.15
C ILE A 166 16.35 -6.18 29.11
N VAL A 167 15.13 -5.86 28.68
CA VAL A 167 14.19 -5.00 29.38
C VAL A 167 13.07 -5.84 29.99
N GLN A 168 12.65 -5.46 31.20
CA GLN A 168 11.51 -6.07 31.87
C GLN A 168 10.25 -5.98 31.01
N ASN A 169 9.49 -7.09 30.95
CA ASN A 169 8.23 -7.24 30.21
C ASN A 169 8.38 -7.11 28.69
N GLU A 170 9.61 -7.23 28.17
CA GLU A 170 9.86 -7.32 26.73
C GLU A 170 10.69 -8.56 26.41
N GLN A 171 11.92 -8.64 26.95
CA GLN A 171 12.82 -9.78 26.74
C GLN A 171 12.93 -10.65 28.00
N ILE A 172 12.64 -10.11 29.20
CA ILE A 172 12.68 -10.86 30.46
C ILE A 172 11.51 -10.48 31.36
N CYS A 173 11.05 -11.42 32.18
CA CYS A 173 9.97 -11.20 33.13
C CYS A 173 10.36 -11.56 34.55
N ASP A 174 9.57 -11.04 35.51
CA ASP A 174 9.69 -11.44 36.90
C ASP A 174 9.15 -12.86 37.11
N PHE A 175 9.87 -13.66 37.91
CA PHE A 175 9.49 -15.04 38.20
C PHE A 175 8.22 -15.18 39.08
N TRP A 176 7.68 -14.09 39.65
CA TRP A 176 6.43 -14.11 40.44
C TRP A 176 5.12 -14.07 39.60
N GLY A 177 5.20 -13.95 38.26
CA GLY A 177 4.04 -13.75 37.37
C GLY A 177 3.78 -14.86 36.34
N LEU A 178 2.77 -14.68 35.48
CA LEU A 178 2.42 -15.59 34.37
C LEU A 178 2.36 -14.82 33.03
N SER A 179 3.20 -13.81 32.86
CA SER A 179 3.09 -12.89 31.72
C SER A 179 3.54 -13.52 30.40
N ASN A 180 2.97 -13.03 29.31
CA ASN A 180 3.44 -13.29 27.95
C ASN A 180 3.50 -11.93 27.24
N TYR A 181 4.62 -11.66 26.57
CA TYR A 181 4.83 -10.45 25.76
C TYR A 181 5.49 -10.83 24.44
N ASP A 182 5.60 -9.94 23.47
CA ASP A 182 5.89 -10.27 22.07
C ASP A 182 7.10 -11.19 21.88
N TYR A 183 8.21 -10.98 22.59
CA TYR A 183 9.43 -11.77 22.44
C TYR A 183 9.69 -12.77 23.58
N VAL A 184 8.81 -12.80 24.59
CA VAL A 184 8.98 -13.62 25.79
C VAL A 184 7.69 -14.36 26.18
N ARG A 185 7.77 -15.68 26.37
CA ARG A 185 6.61 -16.54 26.69
C ARG A 185 6.82 -17.25 28.01
N ASN A 186 5.75 -17.45 28.78
CA ASN A 186 5.79 -18.33 29.94
C ASN A 186 6.07 -19.77 29.46
N ALA A 187 7.20 -20.33 29.86
CA ALA A 187 7.66 -21.65 29.43
C ALA A 187 7.44 -22.72 30.50
N TRP A 188 7.50 -22.32 31.77
CA TRP A 188 7.19 -23.18 32.90
C TRP A 188 6.67 -22.33 34.05
N ASN A 189 5.72 -22.87 34.83
CA ASN A 189 5.28 -22.24 36.06
C ASN A 189 4.77 -23.25 37.09
N THR A 190 4.70 -22.80 38.34
CA THR A 190 4.03 -23.50 39.45
C THR A 190 3.50 -22.50 40.47
N THR A 191 2.60 -22.93 41.35
CA THR A 191 2.04 -22.11 42.43
C THR A 191 2.46 -22.67 43.78
N LYS A 192 3.03 -21.82 44.63
CA LYS A 192 3.34 -22.14 46.02
C LYS A 192 2.07 -22.30 46.87
N ALA A 193 2.21 -22.92 48.05
CA ALA A 193 1.12 -23.04 49.03
C ALA A 193 0.55 -21.69 49.50
N ASP A 194 1.33 -20.59 49.41
CA ASP A 194 0.90 -19.23 49.71
C ASP A 194 0.14 -18.54 48.55
N GLY A 195 -0.04 -19.23 47.43
CA GLY A 195 -0.72 -18.73 46.23
C GLY A 195 0.18 -17.95 45.27
N SER A 196 1.46 -17.74 45.59
CA SER A 196 2.40 -17.04 44.73
C SER A 196 2.94 -17.92 43.60
N TYR A 197 3.21 -17.33 42.42
CA TYR A 197 3.75 -18.08 41.28
C TYR A 197 5.27 -18.15 41.29
N ARG A 198 5.81 -19.19 40.65
CA ARG A 198 7.21 -19.30 40.21
C ARG A 198 7.19 -19.62 38.74
N SER A 199 7.88 -18.82 37.94
CA SER A 199 7.84 -18.91 36.49
C SER A 199 9.19 -18.77 35.84
N LEU A 200 9.37 -19.50 34.75
CA LEU A 200 10.48 -19.35 33.81
C LEU A 200 9.91 -18.97 32.45
N TYR A 201 10.66 -18.14 31.73
CA TYR A 201 10.22 -17.62 30.46
C TYR A 201 11.19 -17.99 29.35
N LEU A 202 10.63 -18.25 28.16
CA LEU A 202 11.37 -18.43 26.93
C LEU A 202 11.47 -17.09 26.21
N PHE A 203 12.69 -16.60 25.99
CA PHE A 203 13.00 -15.44 25.18
C PHE A 203 13.64 -15.86 23.85
N ALA A 204 13.14 -15.32 22.74
CA ALA A 204 13.66 -15.55 21.40
C ALA A 204 14.51 -14.35 20.93
N MET A 205 15.78 -14.59 20.59
CA MET A 205 16.72 -13.56 20.15
C MET A 205 17.32 -13.91 18.79
N ASN A 206 17.09 -13.09 17.77
CA ASN A 206 17.73 -13.26 16.46
C ASN A 206 19.22 -12.87 16.49
N ASN A 207 20.00 -13.46 15.60
CA ASN A 207 21.31 -12.98 15.19
C ASN A 207 21.12 -12.06 13.98
N PRO A 208 21.44 -10.76 14.06
CA PRO A 208 21.25 -9.85 12.92
C PRO A 208 22.14 -10.20 11.72
N TYR A 209 23.22 -10.97 11.93
CA TYR A 209 24.15 -11.42 10.90
C TYR A 209 24.28 -12.95 10.93
N PRO A 210 23.24 -13.69 10.51
CA PRO A 210 23.22 -15.15 10.55
C PRO A 210 24.34 -15.80 9.71
N GLU A 211 24.82 -15.10 8.70
CA GLU A 211 25.92 -15.49 7.82
C GLU A 211 27.30 -15.37 8.47
N LYS A 212 27.45 -14.55 9.52
CA LYS A 212 28.72 -14.40 10.25
C LYS A 212 28.90 -15.52 11.27
N THR A 213 30.15 -16.00 11.40
CA THR A 213 30.49 -16.94 12.47
C THR A 213 30.54 -16.20 13.81
N VAL A 214 29.67 -16.62 14.73
CA VAL A 214 29.62 -16.12 16.10
C VAL A 214 30.73 -16.80 16.89
N LYS A 215 31.65 -15.99 17.43
CA LYS A 215 32.71 -16.45 18.33
C LYS A 215 32.11 -16.81 19.69
N SER A 216 31.29 -15.92 20.25
CA SER A 216 30.73 -16.08 21.59
C SER A 216 29.44 -15.28 21.77
N LEU A 217 28.67 -15.71 22.77
CA LEU A 217 27.51 -15.00 23.29
C LEU A 217 27.90 -14.37 24.63
N LYS A 218 27.88 -13.05 24.69
CA LYS A 218 28.26 -12.27 25.87
C LYS A 218 27.01 -11.77 26.58
N LEU A 219 26.86 -12.11 27.86
CA LEU A 219 25.69 -11.79 28.67
C LEU A 219 26.13 -10.94 29.86
N GLU A 220 25.56 -9.75 30.01
CA GLU A 220 26.07 -8.74 30.93
C GLU A 220 24.97 -8.03 31.72
N THR A 221 25.32 -7.52 32.89
CA THR A 221 24.49 -6.60 33.69
C THR A 221 25.35 -5.45 34.20
N GLU A 222 24.74 -4.32 34.54
CA GLU A 222 25.45 -3.22 35.23
C GLU A 222 25.85 -3.61 36.66
N GLY A 223 25.23 -4.65 37.21
CA GLY A 223 25.49 -5.17 38.55
C GLY A 223 24.87 -4.35 39.69
N SER A 224 24.27 -3.19 39.41
CA SER A 224 23.53 -2.35 40.36
C SER A 224 22.02 -2.50 40.27
N GLY A 225 21.52 -3.31 39.33
CA GLY A 225 20.09 -3.45 39.00
C GLY A 225 19.53 -4.84 39.28
N ALA A 226 18.71 -5.34 38.36
CA ALA A 226 18.08 -6.66 38.47
C ALA A 226 19.06 -7.83 38.30
N TYR A 227 18.70 -9.00 38.81
CA TYR A 227 19.42 -10.24 38.52
C TYR A 227 19.00 -10.79 37.16
N ILE A 228 19.88 -11.50 36.47
CA ILE A 228 19.47 -12.32 35.31
C ILE A 228 19.81 -13.76 35.64
N MET A 229 18.78 -14.61 35.77
CA MET A 229 18.93 -16.01 36.15
C MET A 229 18.58 -16.90 34.96
N ILE A 230 19.58 -17.57 34.39
CA ILE A 230 19.47 -18.35 33.15
C ILE A 230 19.57 -19.84 33.47
N MET A 231 18.59 -20.60 32.98
CA MET A 231 18.48 -22.04 33.17
C MET A 231 19.00 -22.84 31.96
N ALA A 232 18.75 -22.37 30.74
CA ALA A 232 19.16 -23.03 29.52
C ALA A 232 19.25 -22.07 28.33
N ILE A 233 20.10 -22.40 27.36
CA ILE A 233 20.23 -21.69 26.07
C ILE A 233 20.29 -22.72 24.94
N THR A 234 19.55 -22.49 23.87
CA THR A 234 19.56 -23.32 22.66
C THR A 234 19.67 -22.43 21.43
N LEU A 235 20.62 -22.72 20.55
CA LEU A 235 20.77 -22.08 19.25
C LEU A 235 19.86 -22.70 18.21
N THR A 236 19.57 -21.94 17.15
CA THR A 236 18.79 -22.39 15.99
C THR A 236 19.44 -21.98 14.68
N ASP A 237 19.40 -22.85 13.67
CA ASP A 237 19.93 -22.56 12.32
C ASP A 237 18.97 -21.78 11.43
N SER A 238 17.69 -21.73 11.81
CA SER A 238 16.66 -20.85 11.26
C SER A 238 15.78 -20.35 12.40
N GLY A 239 15.25 -19.14 12.30
CA GLY A 239 14.48 -18.48 13.33
C GLY A 239 15.30 -17.44 14.08
N PRO A 240 14.89 -17.06 15.30
CA PRO A 240 13.93 -17.75 16.16
C PRO A 240 12.46 -17.41 15.81
N TYR A 241 11.56 -18.28 16.25
CA TYR A 241 10.12 -18.17 16.00
C TYR A 241 9.34 -18.30 17.29
N LEU A 242 8.23 -17.58 17.37
CA LEU A 242 7.26 -17.72 18.46
C LEU A 242 5.85 -17.77 17.89
N PRO A 243 4.93 -18.50 18.54
CA PRO A 243 3.51 -18.40 18.23
C PRO A 243 3.05 -16.94 18.34
N ALA A 244 2.42 -16.42 17.29
CA ALA A 244 1.95 -15.04 17.24
C ALA A 244 0.95 -14.74 18.38
N THR A 245 1.13 -13.61 19.07
CA THR A 245 0.19 -13.08 20.08
C THR A 245 -0.63 -11.92 19.52
N GLU A 246 -1.78 -11.62 20.13
CA GLU A 246 -2.59 -10.44 19.73
C GLU A 246 -1.80 -9.13 19.81
N SER A 247 -0.87 -8.99 20.76
CA SER A 247 0.02 -7.84 20.88
C SER A 247 1.05 -7.75 19.74
N ALA A 248 1.65 -8.89 19.33
CA ALA A 248 2.65 -8.92 18.27
C ALA A 248 2.05 -8.56 16.89
N ARG A 249 0.75 -8.83 16.69
CA ARG A 249 0.00 -8.39 15.49
C ARG A 249 -0.09 -6.87 15.36
N SER A 250 0.16 -6.12 16.44
CA SER A 250 -0.04 -4.68 16.51
C SER A 250 1.23 -3.83 16.41
N ILE A 251 2.45 -4.41 16.35
CA ILE A 251 3.68 -3.62 16.53
C ILE A 251 4.70 -3.74 15.40
N THR A 252 4.88 -4.88 14.71
CA THR A 252 5.97 -5.04 13.71
C THR A 252 5.62 -5.91 12.49
N THR A 253 6.14 -5.54 11.31
CA THR A 253 6.13 -6.35 10.08
C THR A 253 7.39 -7.25 9.99
N SER A 254 7.44 -8.34 10.77
CA SER A 254 8.55 -9.31 10.63
C SER A 254 8.55 -9.89 9.21
N THR A 255 9.71 -9.86 8.54
CA THR A 255 9.93 -10.47 7.22
C THR A 255 10.51 -11.86 7.33
N TYR A 256 10.39 -12.48 8.49
CA TYR A 256 10.95 -13.79 8.71
C TYR A 256 10.31 -14.83 7.77
N GLY A 257 11.12 -15.61 7.06
CA GLY A 257 10.66 -16.61 6.08
C GLY A 257 10.31 -16.03 4.71
N TRP A 258 10.47 -14.72 4.54
CA TRP A 258 10.36 -14.04 3.25
C TRP A 258 11.66 -14.23 2.48
N TYR A 259 11.55 -14.30 1.15
CA TYR A 259 12.71 -14.47 0.28
C TYR A 259 12.99 -13.18 -0.49
N GLU A 260 14.23 -13.03 -0.94
CA GLU A 260 14.64 -11.86 -1.73
C GLU A 260 14.02 -11.91 -3.13
N TYR A 261 13.39 -10.81 -3.52
CA TYR A 261 12.84 -10.64 -4.86
C TYR A 261 13.88 -9.99 -5.77
N THR A 262 14.05 -10.56 -6.97
CA THR A 262 14.84 -9.96 -8.04
C THR A 262 13.89 -9.31 -9.04
N GLN A 263 14.13 -8.04 -9.39
CA GLN A 263 13.34 -7.34 -10.41
C GLN A 263 13.35 -8.09 -11.76
N PRO A 264 12.26 -8.04 -12.54
CA PRO A 264 12.15 -8.76 -13.79
C PRO A 264 13.09 -8.21 -14.87
N ASP A 265 13.62 -9.12 -15.69
CA ASP A 265 14.19 -8.85 -17.00
C ASP A 265 13.06 -8.90 -18.04
N ASP A 266 12.61 -7.72 -18.47
CA ASP A 266 11.47 -7.55 -19.37
C ASP A 266 11.71 -8.24 -20.74
N ASP A 267 12.96 -8.45 -21.16
CA ASP A 267 13.27 -9.13 -22.42
C ASP A 267 12.97 -10.63 -22.36
N LYS A 268 13.07 -11.23 -21.18
CA LYS A 268 12.79 -12.65 -20.96
C LYS A 268 11.32 -12.95 -20.75
N ILE A 269 10.53 -11.96 -20.35
CA ILE A 269 9.08 -12.13 -20.16
C ILE A 269 8.41 -12.45 -21.50
N THR A 270 8.86 -11.86 -22.62
CA THR A 270 8.21 -12.04 -23.94
C THR A 270 8.08 -13.52 -24.32
N GLY A 271 6.85 -13.96 -24.57
CA GLY A 271 6.51 -15.35 -24.91
C GLY A 271 6.52 -16.35 -23.75
N SER A 272 6.77 -15.89 -22.52
CA SER A 272 6.62 -16.70 -21.30
C SER A 272 5.16 -16.72 -20.81
N ALA A 273 4.89 -17.47 -19.75
CA ALA A 273 3.60 -17.48 -19.06
C ALA A 273 3.22 -16.14 -18.39
N LEU A 274 4.16 -15.19 -18.30
CA LEU A 274 3.94 -13.85 -17.74
C LEU A 274 3.70 -12.78 -18.81
N ASP A 275 3.69 -13.14 -20.10
CA ASP A 275 3.46 -12.19 -21.20
C ASP A 275 1.97 -12.03 -21.52
N PHE A 276 1.36 -10.96 -21.00
CA PHE A 276 -0.04 -10.62 -21.26
C PHE A 276 -0.18 -9.58 -22.38
N SER A 277 0.89 -9.30 -23.15
CA SER A 277 0.81 -8.35 -24.27
C SER A 277 -0.20 -8.76 -25.34
N GLY A 278 -0.55 -10.05 -25.42
CA GLY A 278 -1.60 -10.57 -26.30
C GLY A 278 -3.03 -10.12 -25.97
N TYR A 279 -3.26 -9.49 -24.80
CA TYR A 279 -4.54 -8.86 -24.47
C TYR A 279 -4.73 -7.52 -25.19
N LEU A 280 -3.65 -6.89 -25.63
CA LEU A 280 -3.68 -5.56 -26.22
C LEU A 280 -3.87 -5.67 -27.73
N ASP A 281 -4.67 -4.76 -28.27
CA ASP A 281 -4.98 -4.73 -29.69
C ASP A 281 -4.17 -3.65 -30.41
N ALA A 282 -2.86 -3.89 -30.51
CA ALA A 282 -1.90 -2.92 -31.05
C ALA A 282 -2.06 -2.64 -32.57
N PRO A 283 -1.68 -1.44 -33.04
CA PRO A 283 -1.36 -0.24 -32.26
C PRO A 283 -2.62 0.48 -31.76
N ALA A 284 -2.49 1.31 -30.72
CA ALA A 284 -3.58 2.14 -30.22
C ALA A 284 -4.04 3.14 -31.28
N GLY A 285 -5.35 3.43 -31.31
CA GLY A 285 -5.98 4.33 -32.26
C GLY A 285 -6.29 3.69 -33.63
N LYS A 286 -5.99 2.40 -33.85
CA LYS A 286 -6.29 1.71 -35.11
C LYS A 286 -7.79 1.59 -35.42
N HIS A 287 -8.64 1.67 -34.39
CA HIS A 287 -10.10 1.65 -34.50
C HIS A 287 -10.73 3.05 -34.62
N GLY A 288 -9.90 4.10 -34.71
CA GLY A 288 -10.34 5.49 -34.62
C GLY A 288 -10.53 5.94 -33.17
N TYR A 289 -11.26 7.04 -32.99
CA TYR A 289 -11.49 7.63 -31.66
C TYR A 289 -12.42 6.80 -30.79
N ALA A 290 -12.17 6.78 -29.48
CA ALA A 290 -13.15 6.30 -28.50
C ALA A 290 -14.29 7.33 -28.35
N GLN A 291 -15.51 6.83 -28.17
CA GLN A 291 -16.73 7.61 -28.04
C GLN A 291 -17.56 7.07 -26.88
N ALA A 292 -18.25 7.96 -26.17
CA ALA A 292 -19.24 7.57 -25.18
C ALA A 292 -20.45 6.90 -25.85
N ASP A 293 -20.81 5.70 -25.38
CA ASP A 293 -22.01 4.97 -25.78
C ASP A 293 -22.77 4.50 -24.53
N GLY A 294 -23.69 5.35 -24.06
CA GLY A 294 -24.32 5.17 -22.76
C GLY A 294 -23.28 5.15 -21.63
N ASN A 295 -23.28 4.08 -20.83
CA ASN A 295 -22.33 3.91 -19.73
C ASN A 295 -20.93 3.47 -20.17
N GLY A 296 -20.82 2.93 -21.38
CA GLY A 296 -19.60 2.31 -21.89
C GLY A 296 -18.97 3.14 -22.99
N LEU A 297 -18.02 2.53 -23.69
CA LEU A 297 -17.28 3.15 -24.77
C LEU A 297 -17.31 2.28 -26.02
N VAL A 298 -17.29 2.96 -27.17
CA VAL A 298 -17.19 2.34 -28.49
C VAL A 298 -16.17 3.11 -29.33
N PHE A 299 -15.41 2.43 -30.18
CA PHE A 299 -14.57 3.07 -31.17
C PHE A 299 -15.38 3.47 -32.42
N GLU A 300 -14.84 4.37 -33.25
CA GLU A 300 -15.51 4.86 -34.46
C GLU A 300 -15.92 3.75 -35.45
N ASP A 301 -15.21 2.62 -35.47
CA ASP A 301 -15.53 1.47 -36.31
C ASP A 301 -16.60 0.53 -35.72
N GLY A 302 -17.12 0.84 -34.52
CA GLY A 302 -18.13 0.06 -33.81
C GLY A 302 -17.57 -1.00 -32.86
N THR A 303 -16.24 -1.12 -32.74
CA THR A 303 -15.60 -2.04 -31.78
C THR A 303 -15.83 -1.55 -30.35
N LYS A 304 -16.27 -2.43 -29.45
CA LYS A 304 -16.42 -2.09 -28.01
C LYS A 304 -15.06 -1.70 -27.43
N ALA A 305 -14.98 -0.55 -26.79
CA ALA A 305 -13.77 -0.06 -26.13
C ALA A 305 -13.83 -0.38 -24.64
N LYS A 306 -12.77 -0.99 -24.09
CA LYS A 306 -12.66 -1.34 -22.68
C LYS A 306 -11.26 -1.04 -22.19
N PHE A 307 -11.14 -0.26 -21.11
CA PHE A 307 -9.85 0.26 -20.65
C PHE A 307 -9.53 -0.15 -19.21
N TRP A 308 -8.33 -0.68 -19.02
CA TRP A 308 -7.73 -0.97 -17.72
C TRP A 308 -6.35 -0.32 -17.69
N GLY A 309 -6.13 0.56 -16.72
CA GLY A 309 -5.04 1.50 -16.77
C GLY A 309 -4.24 1.68 -15.49
N VAL A 310 -3.20 2.49 -15.62
CA VAL A 310 -2.35 2.96 -14.51
C VAL A 310 -2.03 4.44 -14.70
N ASP A 311 -1.71 5.13 -13.61
CA ASP A 311 -1.13 6.48 -13.66
C ASP A 311 0.38 6.43 -13.89
N ILE A 312 0.93 7.42 -14.59
CA ILE A 312 2.35 7.79 -14.54
C ILE A 312 2.39 9.29 -14.23
N ALA A 313 3.00 9.65 -13.10
CA ALA A 313 2.91 11.01 -12.57
C ALA A 313 4.26 11.75 -12.51
N GLY A 314 4.20 13.07 -12.61
CA GLY A 314 5.36 13.96 -12.43
C GLY A 314 6.43 13.76 -13.50
N GLU A 315 7.71 13.84 -13.12
CA GLU A 315 8.84 13.66 -14.05
C GLU A 315 8.90 12.24 -14.66
N ALA A 316 8.22 11.23 -14.08
CA ALA A 316 8.15 9.90 -14.65
C ALA A 316 7.35 9.85 -15.96
N ALA A 317 6.46 10.82 -16.20
CA ALA A 317 5.74 10.96 -17.47
C ALA A 317 6.64 11.48 -18.61
N LEU A 318 7.85 11.92 -18.27
CA LEU A 318 8.82 12.48 -19.20
C LEU A 318 10.11 11.63 -19.18
N PRO A 319 10.08 10.30 -19.39
CA PRO A 319 11.28 9.46 -19.27
C PRO A 319 12.31 9.72 -20.38
N GLU A 320 13.55 9.32 -20.14
CA GLU A 320 14.52 9.14 -21.22
C GLU A 320 14.02 8.11 -22.22
N LYS A 321 14.41 8.21 -23.50
CA LYS A 321 13.87 7.35 -24.57
C LYS A 321 14.03 5.85 -24.31
N ALA A 322 15.22 5.42 -23.86
CA ALA A 322 15.45 4.03 -23.52
C ALA A 322 14.56 3.54 -22.37
N GLN A 323 14.29 4.42 -21.39
CA GLN A 323 13.39 4.12 -20.30
C GLN A 323 11.92 4.08 -20.77
N ALA A 324 11.53 4.95 -21.70
CA ALA A 324 10.19 4.94 -22.30
C ALA A 324 9.88 3.60 -23.00
N GLU A 325 10.84 3.04 -23.73
CA GLU A 325 10.72 1.72 -24.37
C GLU A 325 10.51 0.60 -23.35
N LYS A 326 11.31 0.60 -22.27
CA LYS A 326 11.22 -0.37 -21.17
C LYS A 326 9.87 -0.29 -20.46
N VAL A 327 9.45 0.92 -20.10
CA VAL A 327 8.17 1.20 -19.43
C VAL A 327 6.99 0.74 -20.29
N ALA A 328 6.93 1.17 -21.55
CA ALA A 328 5.85 0.79 -22.45
C ALA A 328 5.79 -0.73 -22.69
N LYS A 329 6.95 -1.39 -22.78
CA LYS A 329 7.04 -2.86 -22.89
C LYS A 329 6.50 -3.56 -21.65
N ARG A 330 6.94 -3.15 -20.45
CA ARG A 330 6.49 -3.75 -19.18
C ARG A 330 4.97 -3.59 -19.01
N LEU A 331 4.42 -2.41 -19.28
CA LEU A 331 2.98 -2.17 -19.22
C LEU A 331 2.19 -3.08 -20.17
N ALA A 332 2.66 -3.24 -21.41
CA ALA A 332 2.05 -4.15 -22.37
C ALA A 332 2.09 -5.60 -21.88
N GLN A 333 3.25 -6.07 -21.40
CA GLN A 333 3.41 -7.41 -20.83
C GLN A 333 2.52 -7.64 -19.60
N SER A 334 2.12 -6.59 -18.89
CA SER A 334 1.19 -6.64 -17.77
C SER A 334 -0.29 -6.57 -18.18
N GLY A 335 -0.61 -6.49 -19.47
CA GLY A 335 -2.00 -6.42 -19.95
C GLY A 335 -2.67 -5.04 -19.79
N VAL A 336 -1.90 -3.99 -19.51
CA VAL A 336 -2.42 -2.61 -19.35
C VAL A 336 -2.61 -1.96 -20.71
N ASN A 337 -3.81 -1.43 -20.99
CA ASN A 337 -4.11 -0.79 -22.28
C ASN A 337 -4.46 0.70 -22.19
N LEU A 338 -4.36 1.31 -21.00
CA LEU A 338 -4.53 2.74 -20.79
C LEU A 338 -3.47 3.28 -19.83
N VAL A 339 -2.87 4.42 -20.15
CA VAL A 339 -1.99 5.17 -19.25
C VAL A 339 -2.54 6.57 -19.08
N ARG A 340 -2.75 6.99 -17.84
CA ARG A 340 -3.03 8.39 -17.51
C ARG A 340 -1.72 9.10 -17.14
N LEU A 341 -1.42 10.17 -17.84
CA LEU A 341 -0.28 11.04 -17.60
C LEU A 341 -0.76 12.26 -16.81
N GLU A 342 -0.25 12.43 -15.60
CA GLU A 342 -0.67 13.49 -14.68
C GLU A 342 0.52 14.16 -14.00
N GLY A 343 0.30 15.32 -13.36
CA GLY A 343 1.31 16.00 -12.53
C GLY A 343 2.58 16.47 -13.27
N PHE A 344 2.67 16.26 -14.58
CA PHE A 344 3.86 16.57 -15.39
C PHE A 344 3.85 18.01 -15.94
N ASP A 345 2.75 18.75 -15.73
CA ASP A 345 2.47 20.07 -16.31
C ASP A 345 3.44 21.16 -15.84
N GLU A 346 3.95 21.08 -14.61
CA GLU A 346 5.07 21.93 -14.16
C GLU A 346 6.41 21.42 -14.68
N ALA A 347 6.64 20.10 -14.59
CA ALA A 347 7.89 19.46 -14.99
C ALA A 347 8.23 19.74 -16.46
N ILE A 348 7.26 19.61 -17.36
CA ILE A 348 7.47 19.74 -18.81
C ILE A 348 7.88 21.16 -19.24
N LEU A 349 7.63 22.19 -18.44
CA LEU A 349 7.98 23.57 -18.75
C LEU A 349 9.46 23.89 -18.50
N GLY A 350 10.18 23.03 -17.75
CA GLY A 350 11.58 23.27 -17.37
C GLY A 350 11.77 24.62 -16.65
N ASP A 351 12.94 25.24 -16.86
CA ASP A 351 13.32 26.52 -16.24
C ASP A 351 12.82 27.78 -16.99
N GLY A 352 11.88 27.63 -17.95
CA GLY A 352 11.40 28.75 -18.76
C GLY A 352 10.64 29.84 -17.97
N ASP A 353 10.60 31.07 -18.49
CA ASP A 353 9.91 32.18 -17.80
C ASP A 353 8.37 32.21 -18.00
N SER A 354 7.79 31.30 -18.80
CA SER A 354 6.33 31.23 -19.06
C SER A 354 5.74 29.91 -18.62
N SER A 355 4.51 29.94 -18.11
CA SER A 355 3.73 28.74 -17.74
C SER A 355 3.06 28.04 -18.94
N THR A 356 3.28 28.50 -20.17
CA THR A 356 2.51 28.03 -21.34
C THR A 356 3.33 27.28 -22.37
N THR A 357 4.67 27.37 -22.32
CA THR A 357 5.55 26.85 -23.38
C THR A 357 6.35 25.67 -22.84
N PRO A 358 6.03 24.43 -23.26
CA PRO A 358 6.84 23.27 -22.92
C PRO A 358 8.31 23.42 -23.32
N ASP A 359 9.21 22.90 -22.50
CA ASP A 359 10.61 22.73 -22.88
C ASP A 359 10.70 21.75 -24.06
N PRO A 360 11.41 22.08 -25.15
CA PRO A 360 11.44 21.24 -26.34
C PRO A 360 12.00 19.83 -26.12
N GLU A 361 12.96 19.66 -25.21
CA GLU A 361 13.57 18.35 -24.92
C GLU A 361 12.59 17.49 -24.11
N LYS A 362 11.93 18.08 -23.10
CA LYS A 362 10.90 17.39 -22.33
C LYS A 362 9.67 17.04 -23.17
N LEU A 363 9.26 17.92 -24.09
CA LEU A 363 8.18 17.64 -25.04
C LEU A 363 8.52 16.49 -26.00
N ASP A 364 9.76 16.43 -26.51
CA ASP A 364 10.22 15.30 -27.34
C ASP A 364 10.17 13.97 -26.57
N ARG A 365 10.52 13.97 -25.27
CA ARG A 365 10.43 12.80 -24.38
C ARG A 365 8.98 12.35 -24.16
N LEU A 366 8.06 13.28 -23.89
CA LEU A 366 6.62 12.98 -23.79
C LEU A 366 6.10 12.37 -25.10
N PHE A 367 6.42 12.99 -26.23
CA PHE A 367 6.03 12.50 -27.55
C PHE A 367 6.57 11.10 -27.85
N TYR A 368 7.81 10.82 -27.45
CA TYR A 368 8.40 9.49 -27.60
C TYR A 368 7.71 8.45 -26.72
N LEU A 369 7.41 8.77 -25.46
CA LEU A 369 6.66 7.89 -24.58
C LEU A 369 5.28 7.55 -25.17
N ILE A 370 4.51 8.55 -25.60
CA ILE A 370 3.19 8.35 -26.22
C ILE A 370 3.30 7.48 -27.49
N ALA A 371 4.34 7.67 -28.30
CA ALA A 371 4.56 6.83 -29.47
C ALA A 371 4.86 5.37 -29.11
N GLN A 372 5.65 5.13 -28.06
CA GLN A 372 5.96 3.78 -27.57
C GLN A 372 4.75 3.07 -26.95
N LEU A 373 3.90 3.81 -26.22
CA LEU A 373 2.62 3.33 -25.73
C LEU A 373 1.70 2.94 -26.89
N LYS A 374 1.56 3.84 -27.88
CA LYS A 374 0.74 3.64 -29.07
C LYS A 374 1.15 2.40 -29.87
N GLU A 375 2.45 2.22 -30.13
CA GLU A 375 2.99 1.07 -30.86
C GLU A 375 2.57 -0.26 -30.23
N ARG A 376 2.39 -0.28 -28.91
CA ARG A 376 2.05 -1.48 -28.13
C ARG A 376 0.57 -1.64 -27.82
N GLY A 377 -0.31 -0.78 -28.36
CA GLY A 377 -1.75 -0.88 -28.12
C GLY A 377 -2.23 -0.23 -26.81
N ILE A 378 -1.41 0.63 -26.21
CA ILE A 378 -1.73 1.35 -24.99
C ILE A 378 -2.20 2.76 -25.35
N TYR A 379 -3.41 3.11 -24.92
CA TYR A 379 -4.01 4.42 -25.11
C TYR A 379 -3.56 5.41 -24.02
N THR A 380 -3.70 6.70 -24.29
CA THR A 380 -3.26 7.78 -23.40
C THR A 380 -4.44 8.62 -22.91
N TYR A 381 -4.46 8.89 -21.61
CA TYR A 381 -5.28 9.90 -20.95
C TYR A 381 -4.34 11.00 -20.44
N ILE A 382 -4.59 12.27 -20.78
CA ILE A 382 -3.79 13.42 -20.32
C ILE A 382 -4.58 14.26 -19.31
N SER A 383 -3.96 14.57 -18.17
CA SER A 383 -4.37 15.69 -17.30
C SER A 383 -3.56 16.95 -17.63
N LEU A 384 -4.23 18.11 -17.73
CA LEU A 384 -3.63 19.35 -18.21
C LEU A 384 -3.17 20.33 -17.11
N LEU A 385 -3.84 20.34 -15.97
CA LEU A 385 -3.55 21.24 -14.86
C LEU A 385 -3.60 20.45 -13.55
N SER A 386 -2.42 20.29 -12.94
CA SER A 386 -2.21 19.64 -11.65
C SER A 386 -1.35 20.54 -10.75
N ASN A 387 -0.08 20.72 -11.11
CA ASN A 387 0.93 21.34 -10.26
C ASN A 387 1.53 22.63 -10.83
N ARG A 388 1.11 23.02 -12.04
CA ARG A 388 1.67 24.18 -12.74
C ARG A 388 1.58 25.47 -11.93
N LYS A 389 2.67 26.23 -11.97
CA LYS A 389 2.84 27.51 -11.28
C LYS A 389 2.81 28.67 -12.25
N MET A 390 2.30 29.82 -11.79
CA MET A 390 2.42 31.05 -12.56
C MET A 390 3.88 31.52 -12.56
N ARG A 391 4.32 32.10 -13.67
CA ARG A 391 5.70 32.56 -13.85
C ARG A 391 5.75 34.04 -14.19
N ALA A 392 6.92 34.66 -14.02
CA ALA A 392 7.12 36.09 -14.24
C ALA A 392 6.70 36.55 -15.66
N GLY A 393 6.88 35.71 -16.67
CA GLY A 393 6.52 35.98 -18.05
C GLY A 393 5.01 35.95 -18.35
N ASP A 394 4.18 35.52 -17.40
CA ASP A 394 2.73 35.39 -17.61
C ASP A 394 1.99 36.73 -17.50
N GLY A 395 2.66 37.77 -16.98
CA GLY A 395 2.12 39.13 -16.90
C GLY A 395 0.99 39.30 -15.89
N ILE A 396 0.95 38.45 -14.86
CA ILE A 396 0.00 38.54 -13.73
C ILE A 396 0.71 39.23 -12.56
N GLU A 397 0.12 40.30 -12.03
CA GLU A 397 0.62 40.97 -10.82
C GLU A 397 0.36 40.08 -9.59
N GLY A 398 1.36 39.93 -8.71
CA GLY A 398 1.24 39.07 -7.53
C GLY A 398 1.26 37.57 -7.83
N TYR A 399 1.78 37.15 -9.00
CA TYR A 399 1.84 35.74 -9.40
C TYR A 399 2.57 34.84 -8.39
N GLU A 400 3.48 35.41 -7.58
CA GLU A 400 4.22 34.70 -6.52
C GLU A 400 3.29 34.16 -5.41
N ASP A 401 2.11 34.77 -5.23
CA ASP A 401 1.10 34.35 -4.27
C ASP A 401 0.13 33.30 -4.85
N SER A 402 0.29 32.92 -6.12
CA SER A 402 -0.55 31.90 -6.76
C SER A 402 -0.32 30.52 -6.14
N ARG A 403 -1.41 29.75 -6.00
CA ARG A 403 -1.34 28.36 -5.58
C ARG A 403 -0.84 27.50 -6.73
N GLU A 404 -0.14 26.41 -6.40
CA GLU A 404 0.13 25.33 -7.34
C GLU A 404 -1.22 24.83 -7.91
N GLY A 405 -1.27 24.58 -9.22
CA GLY A 405 -2.53 24.23 -9.90
C GLY A 405 -3.53 25.38 -10.00
N TYR A 406 -3.12 26.61 -9.67
CA TYR A 406 -3.93 27.85 -9.66
C TYR A 406 -5.09 27.90 -8.65
N GLY A 407 -5.43 26.79 -7.98
CA GLY A 407 -6.59 26.75 -7.09
C GLY A 407 -7.88 27.14 -7.82
N ILE A 408 -8.86 27.69 -7.08
CA ILE A 408 -10.15 28.06 -7.66
C ILE A 408 -10.05 29.15 -8.74
N ASP A 409 -8.95 29.91 -8.76
CA ASP A 409 -8.68 30.95 -9.77
C ASP A 409 -8.62 30.34 -11.19
N ALA A 410 -8.32 29.05 -11.31
CA ALA A 410 -8.34 28.30 -12.57
C ALA A 410 -9.67 28.39 -13.34
N TYR A 411 -10.80 28.56 -12.62
CA TYR A 411 -12.13 28.47 -13.21
C TYR A 411 -12.75 29.82 -13.59
N PHE A 412 -12.24 30.95 -13.09
CA PHE A 412 -12.92 32.23 -13.28
C PHE A 412 -12.02 33.40 -13.67
N ASP A 413 -10.70 33.34 -13.44
CA ASP A 413 -9.83 34.44 -13.82
C ASP A 413 -9.55 34.39 -15.34
N ASP A 414 -10.00 35.42 -16.04
CA ASP A 414 -9.93 35.48 -17.49
C ASP A 414 -8.47 35.36 -18.01
N ARG A 415 -7.47 35.93 -17.30
CA ARG A 415 -6.07 35.85 -17.72
C ARG A 415 -5.51 34.44 -17.49
N VAL A 416 -5.84 33.82 -16.36
CA VAL A 416 -5.46 32.43 -16.05
C VAL A 416 -6.06 31.48 -17.07
N ILE A 417 -7.35 31.61 -17.39
CA ILE A 417 -8.03 30.80 -18.42
C ILE A 417 -7.33 30.95 -19.78
N GLU A 418 -6.96 32.17 -20.19
CA GLU A 418 -6.23 32.38 -21.44
C GLU A 418 -4.85 31.71 -21.44
N LEU A 419 -4.12 31.70 -20.31
CA LEU A 419 -2.86 30.96 -20.19
C LEU A 419 -3.08 29.45 -20.31
N GLN A 420 -4.16 28.93 -19.73
CA GLN A 420 -4.53 27.51 -19.86
C GLN A 420 -4.82 27.13 -21.32
N LYS A 421 -5.55 27.97 -22.07
CA LYS A 421 -5.78 27.77 -23.52
C LYS A 421 -4.49 27.84 -24.34
N GLN A 422 -3.58 28.76 -24.01
CA GLN A 422 -2.29 28.86 -24.67
C GLN A 422 -1.44 27.61 -24.44
N TYR A 423 -1.37 27.12 -23.21
CA TYR A 423 -0.72 25.85 -22.92
C TYR A 423 -1.37 24.67 -23.63
N LEU A 424 -2.70 24.58 -23.61
CA LEU A 424 -3.45 23.55 -24.34
C LEU A 424 -3.06 23.54 -25.82
N SER A 425 -3.02 24.72 -26.46
CA SER A 425 -2.61 24.84 -27.87
C SER A 425 -1.15 24.44 -28.08
N ASN A 426 -0.25 24.89 -27.21
CA ASN A 426 1.19 24.60 -27.30
C ASN A 426 1.52 23.13 -27.07
N LEU A 427 0.76 22.41 -26.23
CA LEU A 427 0.96 20.99 -25.96
C LEU A 427 0.24 20.12 -27.00
N MET A 428 -1.06 20.36 -27.22
CA MET A 428 -1.91 19.47 -28.01
C MET A 428 -1.84 19.73 -29.51
N GLY A 429 -1.41 20.93 -29.92
CA GLY A 429 -1.36 21.38 -31.31
C GLY A 429 -0.03 21.14 -32.02
N GLN A 430 1.03 20.74 -31.30
CA GLN A 430 2.32 20.40 -31.92
C GLN A 430 2.30 18.99 -32.52
N GLU A 431 2.90 18.82 -33.69
CA GLU A 431 3.02 17.53 -34.36
C GLU A 431 4.04 16.66 -33.61
N ASN A 432 3.62 15.47 -33.17
CA ASN A 432 4.51 14.47 -32.61
C ASN A 432 5.36 13.86 -33.75
N PRO A 433 6.69 14.04 -33.75
CA PRO A 433 7.55 13.59 -34.85
C PRO A 433 7.62 12.06 -35.01
N TYR A 434 7.19 11.31 -34.01
CA TYR A 434 7.19 9.84 -34.01
C TYR A 434 5.88 9.24 -34.54
N THR A 435 4.76 9.96 -34.44
CA THR A 435 3.45 9.50 -34.94
C THR A 435 2.96 10.26 -36.18
N GLY A 436 3.51 11.45 -36.45
CA GLY A 436 3.09 12.34 -37.52
C GLY A 436 1.71 12.98 -37.28
N LEU A 437 1.21 12.95 -36.04
CA LEU A 437 -0.08 13.50 -35.63
C LEU A 437 0.13 14.48 -34.48
N THR A 438 -0.72 15.50 -34.39
CA THR A 438 -0.81 16.30 -33.16
C THR A 438 -1.55 15.51 -32.09
N LEU A 439 -1.29 15.73 -30.80
CA LEU A 439 -2.00 15.00 -29.74
C LEU A 439 -3.52 15.20 -29.83
N ALA A 440 -3.99 16.39 -30.18
CA ALA A 440 -5.41 16.68 -30.39
C ALA A 440 -6.05 15.88 -31.53
N ASN A 441 -5.25 15.34 -32.45
CA ASN A 441 -5.72 14.59 -33.62
C ASN A 441 -5.25 13.13 -33.64
N ASP A 442 -4.66 12.64 -32.54
CA ASP A 442 -4.22 11.26 -32.43
C ASP A 442 -5.27 10.41 -31.70
N PRO A 443 -5.93 9.45 -32.36
CA PRO A 443 -6.92 8.58 -31.72
C PRO A 443 -6.35 7.65 -30.64
N ALA A 444 -5.02 7.58 -30.49
CA ALA A 444 -4.38 6.92 -29.35
C ALA A 444 -4.52 7.73 -28.04
N VAL A 445 -4.75 9.05 -28.12
CA VAL A 445 -5.13 9.89 -26.97
C VAL A 445 -6.65 9.89 -26.88
N CYS A 446 -7.21 9.24 -25.84
CA CYS A 446 -8.66 9.00 -25.77
C CYS A 446 -9.39 9.84 -24.71
N PHE A 447 -8.68 10.31 -23.68
CA PHE A 447 -9.25 11.14 -22.62
C PHE A 447 -8.41 12.38 -22.34
N LEU A 448 -9.10 13.46 -21.98
CA LEU A 448 -8.51 14.72 -21.55
C LEU A 448 -9.26 15.27 -20.34
N GLU A 449 -8.50 15.63 -19.30
CA GLU A 449 -9.00 16.28 -18.10
C GLU A 449 -8.39 17.68 -18.01
N PHE A 450 -9.26 18.69 -17.87
CA PHE A 450 -8.81 20.07 -17.85
C PHE A 450 -8.21 20.49 -16.52
N VAL A 451 -8.77 20.01 -15.39
CA VAL A 451 -8.29 20.32 -14.04
C VAL A 451 -8.28 19.04 -13.21
N GLU A 452 -7.15 18.70 -12.60
CA GLU A 452 -7.00 17.50 -11.80
C GLU A 452 -6.98 17.81 -10.30
N GLY A 453 -7.58 16.91 -9.52
CA GLY A 453 -7.54 16.94 -8.06
C GLY A 453 -8.27 18.12 -7.39
N LEU A 454 -8.94 18.97 -8.18
CA LEU A 454 -9.60 20.19 -7.72
C LEU A 454 -11.02 20.28 -8.26
N SER A 455 -11.95 20.71 -7.41
CA SER A 455 -13.32 21.07 -7.78
C SER A 455 -13.65 22.45 -7.23
N VAL A 456 -14.50 23.20 -7.93
CA VAL A 456 -15.14 24.41 -7.37
C VAL A 456 -15.98 24.10 -6.11
N PHE A 457 -16.33 22.84 -5.90
CA PHE A 457 -17.02 22.35 -4.70
C PHE A 457 -16.09 21.76 -3.64
N ASP A 458 -14.79 22.05 -3.66
CA ASP A 458 -13.92 21.62 -2.56
C ASP A 458 -14.23 22.40 -1.25
N TYR A 459 -14.96 21.72 -0.35
CA TYR A 459 -15.47 22.30 0.89
C TYR A 459 -14.37 22.55 1.93
N THR A 460 -13.19 21.93 1.78
CA THR A 460 -12.09 22.02 2.76
C THR A 460 -11.35 23.36 2.69
N SER A 461 -11.19 23.91 1.48
CA SER A 461 -10.62 25.22 1.20
C SER A 461 -11.64 26.37 1.24
N GLY A 462 -12.94 26.06 1.19
CA GLY A 462 -14.00 27.04 0.97
C GLY A 462 -13.87 27.75 -0.39
N TYR A 463 -14.68 28.77 -0.62
CA TYR A 463 -14.68 29.58 -1.86
C TYR A 463 -14.85 31.08 -1.53
N GLY A 464 -14.46 31.47 -0.32
CA GLY A 464 -14.47 32.87 0.12
C GLY A 464 -13.13 33.54 -0.14
N ARG A 465 -12.91 34.69 0.53
CA ARG A 465 -11.67 35.48 0.39
C ARG A 465 -10.38 34.70 0.65
N GLY A 466 -10.42 33.69 1.52
CA GLY A 466 -9.27 32.83 1.83
C GLY A 466 -8.99 31.72 0.81
N SER A 467 -9.78 31.62 -0.26
CA SER A 467 -9.75 30.50 -1.21
C SER A 467 -9.11 30.88 -2.55
N VAL A 468 -9.08 32.17 -2.86
CA VAL A 468 -8.39 32.77 -4.02
C VAL A 468 -6.96 33.20 -3.67
N ALA A 469 -6.11 33.46 -4.66
CA ALA A 469 -4.72 33.86 -4.43
C ALA A 469 -4.56 35.21 -3.70
N ASN A 470 -5.33 36.22 -4.08
CA ASN A 470 -5.19 37.58 -3.53
C ASN A 470 -6.49 38.40 -3.60
N GLU A 471 -6.43 39.63 -3.08
CA GLU A 471 -7.57 40.55 -3.01
C GLU A 471 -8.16 40.90 -4.39
N ALA A 472 -7.31 41.06 -5.41
CA ALA A 472 -7.79 41.38 -6.76
C ALA A 472 -8.63 40.23 -7.32
N GLN A 473 -8.20 38.99 -7.09
CA GLN A 473 -8.97 37.80 -7.48
C GLN A 473 -10.27 37.65 -6.71
N TYR A 474 -10.26 38.01 -5.42
CA TYR A 474 -11.48 38.00 -4.63
C TYR A 474 -12.52 38.98 -5.17
N GLU A 475 -12.11 40.21 -5.47
CA GLU A 475 -13.02 41.21 -6.02
C GLU A 475 -13.50 40.82 -7.43
N ASN A 476 -12.72 40.08 -8.22
CA ASN A 476 -13.12 39.51 -9.51
C ASN A 476 -14.28 38.49 -9.34
N ILE A 477 -14.07 37.42 -8.56
CA ILE A 477 -15.13 36.41 -8.36
C ILE A 477 -16.36 37.00 -7.65
N LYS A 478 -16.16 37.96 -6.72
CA LYS A 478 -17.24 38.71 -6.08
C LYS A 478 -18.04 39.53 -7.08
N ALA A 479 -17.39 40.20 -8.03
CA ALA A 479 -18.09 40.93 -9.08
C ALA A 479 -18.96 39.99 -9.93
N LYS A 480 -18.41 38.85 -10.36
CA LYS A 480 -19.15 37.81 -11.09
C LYS A 480 -20.33 37.26 -10.27
N PHE A 481 -20.15 37.06 -8.96
CA PHE A 481 -21.23 36.63 -8.06
C PHE A 481 -22.34 37.68 -7.93
N ASN A 482 -22.00 38.96 -7.79
CA ASN A 482 -22.99 40.04 -7.76
C ASN A 482 -23.75 40.19 -9.08
N GLU A 483 -23.09 39.95 -10.21
CA GLU A 483 -23.74 39.90 -11.52
C GLU A 483 -24.74 38.74 -11.64
N TYR A 484 -24.34 37.54 -11.18
CA TYR A 484 -25.23 36.39 -11.08
C TYR A 484 -26.48 36.71 -10.22
N LEU A 485 -26.29 37.26 -9.01
CA LEU A 485 -27.39 37.60 -8.12
C LEU A 485 -28.32 38.67 -8.70
N ALA A 486 -27.76 39.70 -9.35
CA ALA A 486 -28.54 40.74 -10.03
C ALA A 486 -29.33 40.21 -11.24
N GLY A 487 -28.87 39.11 -11.85
CA GLY A 487 -29.61 38.39 -12.89
C GLY A 487 -30.75 37.54 -12.33
N LYS A 488 -30.58 36.98 -11.12
CA LYS A 488 -31.55 36.08 -10.47
C LYS A 488 -32.64 36.83 -9.70
N TYR A 489 -32.30 37.93 -9.05
CA TYR A 489 -33.18 38.68 -8.15
C TYR A 489 -33.37 40.12 -8.60
N SER A 490 -34.60 40.62 -8.49
CA SER A 490 -34.95 41.96 -8.94
C SER A 490 -34.67 43.06 -7.91
N SER A 491 -34.54 42.71 -6.62
CA SER A 491 -34.15 43.65 -5.55
C SER A 491 -33.57 42.95 -4.33
N THR A 492 -32.87 43.71 -3.46
CA THR A 492 -32.36 43.21 -2.19
C THR A 492 -33.48 42.64 -1.29
N GLU A 493 -34.69 43.21 -1.32
CA GLU A 493 -35.81 42.65 -0.54
C GLU A 493 -36.25 41.28 -1.04
N GLU A 494 -36.07 40.96 -2.33
CA GLU A 494 -36.36 39.64 -2.88
C GLU A 494 -35.34 38.61 -2.40
N LEU A 495 -34.05 38.95 -2.50
CA LEU A 495 -32.94 38.12 -2.00
C LEU A 495 -33.12 37.82 -0.50
N GLN A 496 -33.42 38.85 0.31
CA GLN A 496 -33.57 38.70 1.77
C GLN A 496 -34.78 37.86 2.21
N ARG A 497 -35.72 37.55 1.31
CA ARG A 497 -36.79 36.55 1.55
C ARG A 497 -36.29 35.12 1.40
N VAL A 498 -35.29 34.90 0.56
CA VAL A 498 -34.68 33.59 0.30
C VAL A 498 -33.54 33.33 1.27
N TRP A 499 -32.65 34.31 1.43
CA TRP A 499 -31.55 34.26 2.38
C TRP A 499 -32.09 34.61 3.75
N VAL A 500 -32.48 33.61 4.55
CA VAL A 500 -33.23 33.85 5.81
C VAL A 500 -32.34 33.93 7.05
N SER A 501 -31.08 33.52 6.97
CA SER A 501 -30.16 33.57 8.11
C SER A 501 -29.67 34.98 8.37
N ALA A 502 -29.43 35.32 9.64
CA ALA A 502 -28.76 36.56 10.03
C ALA A 502 -27.28 36.57 9.60
N TYR A 503 -26.68 35.40 9.33
CA TYR A 503 -25.31 35.29 8.81
C TYR A 503 -25.23 35.74 7.34
N ASP A 504 -26.29 35.50 6.58
CA ASP A 504 -26.36 35.80 5.14
C ASP A 504 -26.65 37.29 4.88
N LYS A 505 -27.26 37.98 5.86
CA LYS A 505 -27.74 39.35 5.74
C LYS A 505 -26.79 40.37 6.35
N ASN A 506 -26.51 41.43 5.61
CA ASN A 506 -25.87 42.64 6.11
C ASN A 506 -26.65 43.87 5.61
N ASP A 507 -26.92 44.85 6.47
CA ASP A 507 -27.71 46.04 6.12
C ASP A 507 -27.05 46.94 5.05
N TYR A 508 -25.76 46.71 4.77
CA TYR A 508 -24.95 47.47 3.83
C TYR A 508 -24.57 46.68 2.57
N GLU A 509 -24.97 45.40 2.46
CA GLU A 509 -24.77 44.58 1.26
C GLU A 509 -26.08 44.53 0.48
N THR A 510 -26.08 45.05 -0.74
CA THR A 510 -27.28 45.17 -1.56
C THR A 510 -27.00 44.77 -3.01
N ILE A 511 -28.02 44.19 -3.67
CA ILE A 511 -28.00 43.88 -5.10
C ILE A 511 -27.83 45.18 -5.90
N GLU A 512 -28.48 46.26 -5.47
CA GLU A 512 -28.47 47.54 -6.17
C GLU A 512 -27.08 48.18 -6.18
N GLU A 513 -26.31 48.02 -5.10
CA GLU A 513 -24.93 48.52 -5.00
C GLU A 513 -23.88 47.50 -5.49
N LYS A 514 -24.29 46.27 -5.83
CA LYS A 514 -23.41 45.16 -6.27
C LYS A 514 -22.22 44.93 -5.34
N ASN A 515 -22.44 44.98 -4.04
CA ASN A 515 -21.40 44.88 -3.02
C ASN A 515 -21.58 43.68 -2.07
N ILE A 516 -22.38 42.68 -2.46
CA ILE A 516 -22.60 41.46 -1.66
C ILE A 516 -21.32 40.63 -1.61
N GLU A 517 -20.92 40.24 -0.40
CA GLU A 517 -19.71 39.45 -0.18
C GLU A 517 -19.95 37.94 -0.39
N LEU A 518 -18.94 37.25 -0.93
CA LEU A 518 -18.88 35.79 -0.95
C LEU A 518 -18.22 35.30 0.36
N LYS A 519 -19.06 34.92 1.33
CA LYS A 519 -18.73 34.98 2.77
C LYS A 519 -17.83 33.85 3.27
N THR A 520 -18.14 32.58 2.97
CA THR A 520 -17.37 31.41 3.48
C THR A 520 -17.86 30.08 2.88
N SER A 521 -17.34 28.94 3.35
CA SER A 521 -17.62 27.56 2.91
C SER A 521 -19.10 27.14 3.01
N LEU A 522 -19.54 26.27 2.08
CA LEU A 522 -20.92 25.75 1.96
C LEU A 522 -21.23 24.83 3.15
N ALA A 523 -20.21 24.32 3.83
CA ALA A 523 -20.35 23.52 5.04
C ALA A 523 -20.79 24.34 6.26
N ASN A 524 -20.71 25.68 6.24
CA ASN A 524 -21.02 26.51 7.40
C ASN A 524 -22.51 26.39 7.81
N PRO A 525 -22.84 25.79 8.97
CA PRO A 525 -24.23 25.58 9.38
C PRO A 525 -25.01 26.89 9.64
N LEU A 526 -24.34 28.03 9.66
CA LEU A 526 -24.96 29.33 9.88
C LEU A 526 -25.54 29.95 8.60
N VAL A 527 -25.14 29.50 7.40
CA VAL A 527 -25.73 30.01 6.15
C VAL A 527 -27.06 29.31 5.82
N SER A 528 -28.05 30.04 5.30
CA SER A 528 -29.35 29.45 4.91
C SER A 528 -29.27 28.58 3.66
N ASP A 529 -30.24 27.68 3.49
CA ASP A 529 -30.36 26.82 2.30
C ASP A 529 -30.49 27.64 1.01
N GLY A 530 -31.15 28.80 1.07
CA GLY A 530 -31.23 29.74 -0.04
C GLY A 530 -29.85 30.28 -0.46
N TYR A 531 -29.04 30.74 0.50
CA TYR A 531 -27.65 31.15 0.24
C TYR A 531 -26.82 30.02 -0.36
N ARG A 532 -26.91 28.83 0.24
CA ARG A 532 -26.18 27.64 -0.22
C ARG A 532 -26.52 27.28 -1.66
N THR A 533 -27.81 27.32 -1.99
CA THR A 533 -28.31 27.00 -3.34
C THR A 533 -27.79 28.01 -4.36
N ASP A 534 -27.89 29.31 -4.08
CA ASP A 534 -27.43 30.35 -5.01
C ASP A 534 -25.92 30.30 -5.24
N VAL A 535 -25.14 30.06 -4.18
CA VAL A 535 -23.68 29.91 -4.30
C VAL A 535 -23.33 28.64 -5.08
N ALA A 536 -24.00 27.52 -4.82
CA ALA A 536 -23.73 26.28 -5.53
C ALA A 536 -24.07 26.38 -7.02
N GLU A 537 -25.20 26.99 -7.37
CA GLU A 537 -25.58 27.28 -8.76
C GLU A 537 -24.58 28.23 -9.44
N PHE A 538 -24.13 29.27 -8.73
CA PHE A 538 -23.10 30.19 -9.24
C PHE A 538 -21.79 29.45 -9.55
N LEU A 539 -21.28 28.64 -8.61
CA LEU A 539 -20.04 27.88 -8.80
C LEU A 539 -20.18 26.84 -9.93
N ALA A 540 -21.33 26.18 -10.04
CA ALA A 540 -21.62 25.30 -11.18
C ALA A 540 -21.59 26.05 -12.51
N THR A 541 -22.12 27.28 -12.55
CA THR A 541 -22.09 28.14 -13.74
C THR A 541 -20.66 28.49 -14.11
N VAL A 542 -19.85 28.93 -13.13
CA VAL A 542 -18.43 29.26 -13.33
C VAL A 542 -17.65 28.08 -13.91
N ALA A 543 -17.77 26.89 -13.33
CA ALA A 543 -17.08 25.70 -13.82
C ALA A 543 -17.61 25.22 -15.19
N GLY A 544 -18.92 25.34 -15.42
CA GLY A 544 -19.55 24.98 -16.70
C GLY A 544 -19.12 25.91 -17.84
N ASP A 545 -19.04 27.21 -17.59
CA ASP A 545 -18.57 28.21 -18.55
C ASP A 545 -17.08 27.99 -18.87
N TYR A 546 -16.26 27.76 -17.84
CA TYR A 546 -14.85 27.37 -18.02
C TYR A 546 -14.70 26.13 -18.90
N TYR A 547 -15.46 25.06 -18.62
CA TYR A 547 -15.43 23.85 -19.42
C TYR A 547 -15.82 24.09 -20.88
N ALA A 548 -16.90 24.84 -21.11
CA ALA A 548 -17.34 25.17 -22.47
C ALA A 548 -16.25 25.94 -23.23
N ASP A 549 -15.56 26.86 -22.56
CA ASP A 549 -14.51 27.69 -23.15
C ASP A 549 -13.23 26.88 -23.45
N MET A 550 -12.80 26.01 -22.53
CA MET A 550 -11.67 25.10 -22.75
C MET A 550 -11.95 24.06 -23.83
N LYS A 551 -13.17 23.49 -23.85
CA LYS A 551 -13.62 22.58 -24.91
C LYS A 551 -13.65 23.27 -26.27
N ALA A 552 -14.08 24.53 -26.34
CA ALA A 552 -14.02 25.32 -27.57
C ALA A 552 -12.57 25.58 -28.01
N ALA A 553 -11.65 25.82 -27.07
CA ALA A 553 -10.23 26.02 -27.37
C ALA A 553 -9.52 24.75 -27.89
N LEU A 554 -10.02 23.56 -27.54
CA LEU A 554 -9.54 22.28 -28.10
C LEU A 554 -9.92 22.10 -29.58
N GLY A 555 -10.92 22.84 -30.07
CA GLY A 555 -11.35 22.82 -31.48
C GLY A 555 -12.14 21.56 -31.86
N ASP A 556 -11.91 21.05 -33.06
CA ASP A 556 -12.66 19.90 -33.63
C ASP A 556 -12.13 18.53 -33.15
N SER A 557 -11.34 18.50 -32.07
CA SER A 557 -10.84 17.23 -31.51
C SER A 557 -12.00 16.36 -31.05
N LYS A 558 -11.84 15.04 -31.25
CA LYS A 558 -12.84 14.03 -30.83
C LYS A 558 -12.46 13.32 -29.53
N ILE A 559 -11.43 13.80 -28.84
CA ILE A 559 -10.99 13.27 -27.54
C ILE A 559 -12.11 13.49 -26.52
N LEU A 560 -12.40 12.48 -25.69
CA LEU A 560 -13.39 12.59 -24.63
C LEU A 560 -12.86 13.53 -23.55
N THR A 561 -13.67 14.50 -23.14
CA THR A 561 -13.27 15.54 -22.20
C THR A 561 -14.10 15.51 -20.92
N THR A 562 -13.46 15.83 -19.80
CA THR A 562 -14.12 16.06 -18.52
C THR A 562 -13.66 17.37 -17.89
N ILE A 563 -14.48 17.91 -17.00
CA ILE A 563 -14.22 19.20 -16.34
C ILE A 563 -13.08 19.02 -15.37
N ASN A 564 -13.25 18.07 -14.44
CA ASN A 564 -12.31 17.83 -13.37
C ASN A 564 -12.41 16.44 -12.76
N SER A 565 -11.36 16.06 -12.03
CA SER A 565 -11.44 15.11 -10.92
C SER A 565 -11.53 15.90 -9.63
N ASN A 566 -12.43 15.50 -8.75
CA ASN A 566 -12.52 16.06 -7.42
C ASN A 566 -11.47 15.44 -6.49
N SER A 567 -11.08 16.17 -5.44
CA SER A 567 -10.25 15.60 -4.39
C SER A 567 -11.02 14.46 -3.68
N PRO A 568 -10.30 13.46 -3.13
CA PRO A 568 -10.89 12.38 -2.33
C PRO A 568 -11.80 12.86 -1.18
N GLU A 569 -11.54 14.06 -0.67
CA GLU A 569 -12.25 14.69 0.45
C GLU A 569 -13.58 15.32 0.04
N VAL A 570 -13.80 15.54 -1.27
CA VAL A 570 -15.02 16.13 -1.81
C VAL A 570 -15.99 15.02 -2.19
N LYS A 571 -17.12 14.95 -1.50
CA LYS A 571 -18.15 13.96 -1.80
C LYS A 571 -19.51 14.66 -1.94
N SER A 572 -19.69 15.43 -3.01
CA SER A 572 -20.92 16.23 -3.22
C SER A 572 -21.70 15.82 -4.46
N LEU A 573 -23.03 15.94 -4.36
CA LEU A 573 -23.91 15.72 -5.51
C LEU A 573 -23.81 16.86 -6.50
N GLU A 574 -23.49 18.07 -6.04
CA GLU A 574 -23.27 19.25 -6.86
C GLU A 574 -22.12 19.00 -7.85
N ASP A 575 -20.99 18.47 -7.38
CA ASP A 575 -19.86 18.14 -8.25
C ASP A 575 -20.19 17.00 -9.21
N THR A 576 -20.91 15.98 -8.73
CA THR A 576 -21.33 14.84 -9.57
C THR A 576 -22.31 15.27 -10.66
N TYR A 577 -23.23 16.18 -10.33
CA TYR A 577 -24.18 16.76 -11.28
C TYR A 577 -23.46 17.63 -12.33
N LEU A 578 -22.51 18.48 -11.90
CA LEU A 578 -21.68 19.29 -12.78
C LEU A 578 -20.90 18.41 -13.77
N ASN A 579 -20.20 17.38 -13.27
CA ASN A 579 -19.41 16.46 -14.10
C ASN A 579 -20.24 15.60 -15.04
N ALA A 580 -21.53 15.39 -14.77
CA ALA A 580 -22.44 14.76 -15.72
C ALA A 580 -22.60 15.54 -17.04
N GLY A 581 -22.23 16.84 -17.07
CA GLY A 581 -22.15 17.65 -18.27
C GLY A 581 -20.95 17.32 -19.19
N GLY A 582 -19.94 16.62 -18.67
CA GLY A 582 -18.76 16.16 -19.42
C GLY A 582 -19.05 14.98 -20.35
N ASP A 583 -18.06 14.58 -21.16
CA ASP A 583 -18.17 13.36 -21.98
C ASP A 583 -18.03 12.09 -21.11
N PHE A 584 -17.32 12.19 -19.98
CA PHE A 584 -17.17 11.15 -18.96
C PHE A 584 -17.00 11.78 -17.57
N LEU A 585 -17.21 10.98 -16.51
CA LEU A 585 -16.91 11.36 -15.13
C LEU A 585 -15.64 10.65 -14.65
N THR A 586 -14.89 11.30 -13.77
CA THR A 586 -13.70 10.72 -13.13
C THR A 586 -13.67 11.03 -11.65
N ARG A 587 -13.15 10.10 -10.86
CA ARG A 587 -12.98 10.21 -9.41
C ARG A 587 -11.66 9.59 -8.99
N THR A 588 -11.07 10.13 -7.94
CA THR A 588 -9.82 9.63 -7.35
C THR A 588 -10.03 9.30 -5.87
N TRP A 589 -9.78 8.06 -5.46
CA TRP A 589 -9.83 7.64 -4.05
C TRP A 589 -8.77 6.60 -3.71
N TYR A 590 -8.17 6.74 -2.52
CA TYR A 590 -7.09 5.87 -2.06
C TYR A 590 -7.46 5.16 -0.75
N ASN A 591 -7.12 3.87 -0.68
CA ASN A 591 -7.17 3.10 0.55
C ASN A 591 -5.86 3.27 1.34
N ALA A 592 -5.95 3.29 2.68
CA ALA A 592 -4.81 3.44 3.59
C ALA A 592 -3.91 4.65 3.27
N LYS A 593 -4.52 5.80 2.92
CA LYS A 593 -3.82 7.02 2.45
C LYS A 593 -2.71 7.47 3.43
N PRO A 594 -1.51 7.86 2.95
CA PRO A 594 -0.50 8.49 3.79
C PRO A 594 -0.93 9.91 4.18
N TYR A 595 -0.51 10.37 5.35
CA TYR A 595 -0.70 11.76 5.75
C TYR A 595 0.38 12.64 5.12
N GLY A 596 -0.04 13.67 4.37
CA GLY A 596 0.83 14.60 3.67
C GLY A 596 0.48 14.73 2.19
N ASN A 597 1.29 15.50 1.47
CA ASN A 597 1.10 15.78 0.03
C ASN A 597 2.16 15.08 -0.83
N ASN A 598 2.77 13.99 -0.35
CA ASN A 598 3.85 13.31 -1.06
C ASN A 598 3.70 11.79 -0.92
N ASP A 599 3.82 11.09 -2.06
CA ASP A 599 3.77 9.63 -2.14
C ASP A 599 5.08 8.95 -1.75
N LYS A 600 6.17 9.71 -1.56
CA LYS A 600 7.44 9.13 -1.10
C LYS A 600 7.38 8.65 0.34
N ILE A 601 7.93 7.46 0.56
CA ILE A 601 8.13 6.88 1.88
C ILE A 601 9.41 7.47 2.49
N THR A 602 9.25 8.11 3.64
CA THR A 602 10.34 8.70 4.43
C THR A 602 10.30 8.18 5.86
N ILE A 603 11.40 8.36 6.60
CA ILE A 603 11.39 8.13 8.05
C ILE A 603 10.32 9.07 8.63
N ASP A 604 9.50 8.55 9.55
CA ASP A 604 8.35 9.24 10.14
C ASP A 604 7.15 9.46 9.21
N SER A 605 7.13 8.91 7.99
CA SER A 605 5.90 8.93 7.19
C SER A 605 4.77 8.22 7.95
N VAL A 606 3.62 8.89 8.09
CA VAL A 606 2.43 8.44 8.83
C VAL A 606 1.34 8.05 7.84
N PHE A 607 0.49 7.08 8.20
CA PHE A 607 -0.61 6.61 7.35
C PHE A 607 -1.92 6.39 8.13
N ASP A 608 -3.05 6.41 7.43
CA ASP A 608 -4.38 6.44 8.05
C ASP A 608 -4.76 5.13 8.74
N THR A 609 -4.74 4.01 8.01
CA THR A 609 -5.20 2.71 8.52
C THR A 609 -4.33 1.55 8.04
N TYR A 610 -4.19 0.55 8.92
CA TYR A 610 -3.67 -0.78 8.58
C TYR A 610 -4.80 -1.80 8.72
N ASP A 611 -5.58 -1.98 7.65
CA ASP A 611 -6.80 -2.79 7.65
C ASP A 611 -7.09 -3.38 6.27
N SER A 612 -7.92 -4.43 6.25
CA SER A 612 -8.32 -5.09 5.02
C SER A 612 -9.67 -4.56 4.52
N MET A 613 -9.71 -4.18 3.24
CA MET A 613 -10.91 -3.85 2.48
C MET A 613 -11.88 -5.02 2.43
N THR A 614 -11.44 -6.28 2.53
CA THR A 614 -12.36 -7.42 2.58
C THR A 614 -13.16 -7.49 3.88
N GLN A 615 -12.76 -6.81 4.94
CA GLN A 615 -13.48 -6.81 6.23
C GLN A 615 -14.44 -5.62 6.41
N LYS A 616 -14.47 -4.67 5.46
CA LYS A 616 -15.22 -3.41 5.60
C LYS A 616 -15.99 -3.05 4.34
N THR A 617 -17.25 -2.66 4.50
CA THR A 617 -18.09 -2.15 3.41
C THR A 617 -18.01 -0.64 3.23
N ASP A 618 -17.33 0.06 4.13
CA ASP A 618 -17.03 1.49 3.98
C ASP A 618 -15.60 1.62 3.46
N ASN A 619 -15.46 1.58 2.13
CA ASN A 619 -14.19 1.59 1.43
C ASN A 619 -14.31 2.31 0.09
N ILE A 620 -13.18 2.50 -0.61
CA ILE A 620 -13.10 3.28 -1.85
C ILE A 620 -14.08 2.85 -2.94
N VAL A 621 -14.44 1.56 -3.02
CA VAL A 621 -15.41 1.06 -4.03
C VAL A 621 -16.79 1.65 -3.80
N ARG A 622 -17.20 1.78 -2.54
CA ARG A 622 -18.48 2.39 -2.17
C ARG A 622 -18.50 3.86 -2.57
N ASP A 623 -17.39 4.56 -2.33
CA ASP A 623 -17.24 5.97 -2.69
C ASP A 623 -17.35 6.15 -4.21
N PHE A 624 -16.68 5.30 -5.01
CA PHE A 624 -16.85 5.29 -6.47
C PHE A 624 -18.29 5.05 -6.90
N ALA A 625 -18.95 4.02 -6.35
CA ALA A 625 -20.30 3.65 -6.77
C ALA A 625 -21.28 4.81 -6.67
N GLN A 626 -21.16 5.61 -5.60
CA GLN A 626 -22.04 6.75 -5.31
C GLN A 626 -21.85 7.96 -6.22
N ASN A 627 -20.86 7.93 -7.11
CA ASN A 627 -20.51 9.04 -8.00
C ASN A 627 -20.71 8.70 -9.48
N THR A 628 -21.34 7.56 -9.76
CA THR A 628 -21.60 7.11 -11.14
C THR A 628 -22.92 7.68 -11.65
N VAL A 629 -22.95 8.09 -12.93
CA VAL A 629 -24.15 8.65 -13.57
C VAL A 629 -24.57 7.78 -14.75
N SER A 630 -25.87 7.58 -14.88
CA SER A 630 -26.49 6.82 -15.97
C SER A 630 -26.24 7.51 -17.31
N GLY A 631 -25.89 6.73 -18.33
CA GLY A 631 -25.60 7.21 -19.67
C GLY A 631 -24.24 7.91 -19.80
N LYS A 632 -23.32 7.70 -18.85
CA LYS A 632 -21.97 8.27 -18.87
C LYS A 632 -20.87 7.25 -18.54
N PRO A 633 -19.76 7.23 -19.29
CA PRO A 633 -18.55 6.53 -18.87
C PRO A 633 -18.03 7.06 -17.55
N PHE A 634 -17.47 6.17 -16.72
CA PHE A 634 -16.95 6.49 -15.41
C PHE A 634 -15.53 5.94 -15.24
N VAL A 635 -14.60 6.83 -14.90
CA VAL A 635 -13.22 6.50 -14.54
C VAL A 635 -13.10 6.44 -13.02
N ALA A 636 -12.68 5.28 -12.52
CA ALA A 636 -12.35 5.05 -11.12
C ALA A 636 -10.82 5.02 -11.00
N ASN A 637 -10.21 6.15 -10.60
CA ASN A 637 -8.78 6.19 -10.31
C ASN A 637 -8.53 5.83 -8.85
N TRP A 638 -7.81 4.74 -8.60
CA TRP A 638 -7.73 4.10 -7.29
C TRP A 638 -6.31 3.73 -6.91
N GLY A 639 -6.03 3.65 -5.61
CA GLY A 639 -4.76 3.16 -5.09
C GLY A 639 -4.92 2.59 -3.69
N SER A 640 -3.98 1.76 -3.26
CA SER A 640 -3.95 1.21 -1.90
C SER A 640 -2.53 1.30 -1.38
N ALA A 641 -2.31 2.16 -0.39
CA ALA A 641 -0.96 2.58 0.02
C ALA A 641 -0.26 1.51 0.89
N MET A 642 1.06 1.42 0.74
CA MET A 642 1.92 0.78 1.75
C MET A 642 1.91 1.63 3.05
N PRO A 643 2.25 1.09 4.23
CA PRO A 643 2.73 -0.26 4.53
C PRO A 643 1.63 -1.30 4.72
N ASN A 644 0.37 -0.98 4.44
CA ASN A 644 -0.74 -1.91 4.63
C ASN A 644 -0.54 -3.20 3.80
N LEU A 645 -0.09 -4.29 4.41
CA LEU A 645 0.27 -5.52 3.68
C LEU A 645 -0.93 -6.22 3.02
N TYR A 646 -2.17 -5.80 3.30
CA TYR A 646 -3.37 -6.29 2.63
C TYR A 646 -3.63 -5.62 1.27
N PHE A 647 -2.77 -4.69 0.82
CA PHE A 647 -2.96 -3.92 -0.42
C PHE A 647 -3.20 -4.77 -1.67
N SER A 648 -2.76 -6.05 -1.67
CA SER A 648 -2.97 -6.99 -2.78
C SER A 648 -4.45 -7.21 -3.11
N GLU A 649 -5.34 -7.12 -2.12
CA GLU A 649 -6.78 -7.33 -2.30
C GLU A 649 -7.43 -6.30 -3.24
N ALA A 650 -6.94 -5.05 -3.20
CA ALA A 650 -7.51 -3.95 -3.95
C ALA A 650 -7.41 -4.21 -5.46
N SER A 651 -6.34 -4.86 -5.92
CA SER A 651 -6.13 -5.15 -7.35
C SER A 651 -7.18 -6.09 -7.92
N ILE A 652 -7.53 -7.15 -7.20
CA ILE A 652 -8.57 -8.09 -7.67
C ILE A 652 -9.98 -7.55 -7.42
N MET A 653 -10.19 -6.83 -6.31
CA MET A 653 -11.48 -6.23 -5.98
C MET A 653 -11.86 -5.15 -7.01
N MET A 654 -10.94 -4.24 -7.32
CA MET A 654 -11.18 -3.16 -8.28
C MET A 654 -11.33 -3.69 -9.70
N ALA A 655 -10.53 -4.68 -10.13
CA ALA A 655 -10.71 -5.31 -11.43
C ALA A 655 -12.10 -5.97 -11.58
N ALA A 656 -12.53 -6.69 -10.54
CA ALA A 656 -13.82 -7.36 -10.51
C ALA A 656 -14.99 -6.36 -10.54
N LEU A 657 -14.95 -5.38 -9.63
CA LEU A 657 -16.04 -4.42 -9.43
C LEU A 657 -16.12 -3.42 -10.59
N ALA A 658 -14.98 -2.96 -11.13
CA ALA A 658 -14.96 -2.13 -12.32
C ALA A 658 -15.49 -2.89 -13.55
N GLY A 659 -15.07 -4.16 -13.73
CA GLY A 659 -15.57 -5.00 -14.81
C GLY A 659 -17.07 -5.24 -14.74
N GLN A 660 -17.60 -5.50 -13.54
CA GLN A 660 -19.01 -5.74 -13.31
C GLN A 660 -19.88 -4.47 -13.44
N LYS A 661 -19.32 -3.27 -13.20
CA LYS A 661 -20.06 -2.00 -13.21
C LYS A 661 -19.81 -1.15 -14.47
N ASP A 662 -19.03 -1.67 -15.41
CA ASP A 662 -18.61 -0.96 -16.62
C ASP A 662 -17.88 0.36 -16.28
N TRP A 663 -16.94 0.28 -15.33
CA TRP A 663 -16.03 1.38 -15.00
C TRP A 663 -14.71 1.19 -15.73
N ILE A 664 -14.00 2.29 -15.93
CA ILE A 664 -12.62 2.32 -16.39
C ILE A 664 -11.76 2.41 -15.13
N GLY A 665 -11.08 1.32 -14.78
CA GLY A 665 -10.19 1.30 -13.61
C GLY A 665 -8.81 1.80 -13.97
N ILE A 666 -8.29 2.77 -13.20
CA ILE A 666 -6.91 3.27 -13.31
C ILE A 666 -6.25 3.09 -11.95
N GLN A 667 -5.11 2.39 -11.90
CA GLN A 667 -4.37 2.19 -10.66
C GLN A 667 -3.27 3.24 -10.48
N HIS A 668 -3.38 4.01 -9.40
CA HIS A 668 -2.36 4.93 -8.92
C HIS A 668 -1.30 4.18 -8.09
N SER A 669 -0.02 4.20 -8.47
CA SER A 669 0.52 4.67 -9.75
C SER A 669 1.58 3.70 -10.24
N PHE A 670 1.87 3.68 -11.54
CA PHE A 670 2.97 2.86 -12.06
C PHE A 670 4.32 3.39 -11.60
N ALA A 671 4.53 4.71 -11.68
CA ALA A 671 5.68 5.40 -11.11
C ALA A 671 5.34 6.88 -10.90
N ASN A 672 5.97 7.47 -9.88
CA ASN A 672 5.96 8.89 -9.58
C ASN A 672 7.38 9.45 -9.70
N GLU A 673 7.55 10.60 -10.37
CA GLU A 673 8.80 11.37 -10.52
C GLU A 673 9.99 10.68 -11.22
N ALA A 674 10.36 9.44 -10.88
CA ALA A 674 11.49 8.76 -11.49
C ALA A 674 11.29 7.24 -11.55
N TYR A 675 11.95 6.64 -12.53
CA TYR A 675 12.17 5.19 -12.56
C TYR A 675 13.52 4.89 -11.93
N SER A 676 13.55 3.94 -11.01
CA SER A 676 14.78 3.48 -10.35
C SER A 676 15.03 2.02 -10.70
N ASP A 677 16.23 1.73 -11.19
CA ASP A 677 16.71 0.34 -11.37
C ASP A 677 17.21 -0.28 -10.05
N ILE A 678 17.20 0.48 -8.94
CA ILE A 678 17.53 -0.04 -7.62
C ILE A 678 16.38 -0.95 -7.15
N ASN A 679 16.72 -2.11 -6.59
CA ASN A 679 15.75 -3.07 -6.04
C ASN A 679 15.20 -2.60 -4.69
N TYR A 680 14.41 -1.52 -4.72
CA TYR A 680 13.94 -0.80 -3.54
C TYR A 680 12.57 -0.14 -3.77
N ILE A 681 11.77 -0.06 -2.71
CA ILE A 681 10.46 0.61 -2.69
C ILE A 681 10.59 1.89 -1.88
N ASP A 682 10.43 3.03 -2.53
CA ASP A 682 10.52 4.37 -1.93
C ASP A 682 9.21 5.15 -2.05
N ASP A 683 8.15 4.53 -2.53
CA ASP A 683 6.87 5.17 -2.83
C ASP A 683 5.69 4.30 -2.37
N PHE A 684 4.69 4.95 -1.78
CA PHE A 684 3.51 4.34 -1.21
C PHE A 684 2.64 3.57 -2.21
N TYR A 685 2.62 4.01 -3.47
CA TYR A 685 1.69 3.60 -4.52
C TYR A 685 2.35 3.01 -5.77
N SER A 686 3.64 3.30 -5.99
CA SER A 686 4.41 2.85 -7.15
C SER A 686 4.31 1.34 -7.39
N ILE A 687 4.04 0.97 -8.64
CA ILE A 687 4.03 -0.41 -9.12
C ILE A 687 5.42 -0.79 -9.65
N TYR A 688 6.21 0.13 -10.20
CA TYR A 688 7.38 -0.16 -11.04
C TYR A 688 8.40 -1.14 -10.42
N ASN A 689 8.63 -1.04 -9.11
CA ASN A 689 9.52 -1.93 -8.35
C ASN A 689 8.77 -2.83 -7.35
N ASN A 690 7.44 -2.69 -7.22
CA ASN A 690 6.63 -3.42 -6.25
C ASN A 690 6.27 -4.83 -6.79
N PRO A 691 6.83 -5.91 -6.21
CA PRO A 691 6.66 -7.27 -6.74
C PRO A 691 5.21 -7.74 -6.78
N VAL A 692 4.46 -7.43 -5.73
CA VAL A 692 3.08 -7.90 -5.57
C VAL A 692 2.18 -7.19 -6.59
N ARG A 693 2.28 -5.87 -6.72
CA ARG A 693 1.49 -5.10 -7.68
C ARG A 693 1.82 -5.49 -9.12
N LEU A 694 3.11 -5.66 -9.47
CA LEU A 694 3.52 -6.11 -10.80
C LEU A 694 2.93 -7.48 -11.16
N ALA A 695 2.96 -8.43 -10.22
CA ALA A 695 2.41 -9.77 -10.45
C ALA A 695 0.88 -9.78 -10.56
N LEU A 696 0.19 -8.81 -9.93
CA LEU A 696 -1.27 -8.70 -9.96
C LEU A 696 -1.82 -7.95 -11.18
N LEU A 697 -1.06 -7.04 -11.81
CA LEU A 697 -1.53 -6.36 -13.03
C LEU A 697 -2.08 -7.30 -14.12
N PRO A 698 -1.38 -8.38 -14.54
CA PRO A 698 -1.90 -9.31 -15.56
C PRO A 698 -3.13 -10.08 -15.07
N VAL A 699 -3.20 -10.41 -13.77
CA VAL A 699 -4.37 -11.06 -13.15
C VAL A 699 -5.58 -10.13 -13.21
N SER A 700 -5.41 -8.87 -12.78
CA SER A 700 -6.44 -7.83 -12.81
C SER A 700 -6.92 -7.55 -14.24
N ALA A 701 -6.00 -7.46 -15.21
CA ALA A 701 -6.34 -7.36 -16.62
C ALA A 701 -7.21 -8.54 -17.07
N SER A 702 -6.81 -9.78 -16.76
CA SER A 702 -7.60 -10.95 -17.14
C SER A 702 -9.00 -10.97 -16.50
N ILE A 703 -9.13 -10.60 -15.22
CA ILE A 703 -10.42 -10.49 -14.56
C ILE A 703 -11.27 -9.44 -15.26
N TYR A 704 -10.73 -8.23 -15.41
CA TYR A 704 -11.44 -7.08 -15.95
C TYR A 704 -11.94 -7.34 -17.38
N TYR A 705 -11.09 -7.82 -18.30
CA TYR A 705 -11.48 -8.04 -19.69
C TYR A 705 -12.45 -9.22 -19.89
N SER A 706 -12.49 -10.18 -18.97
CA SER A 706 -13.36 -11.37 -19.09
C SER A 706 -14.66 -11.28 -18.28
N LEU A 707 -14.93 -10.15 -17.63
CA LEU A 707 -16.21 -9.86 -17.00
C LEU A 707 -17.10 -9.02 -17.92
N GLU A 708 -18.35 -9.43 -18.03
CA GLU A 708 -19.40 -8.59 -18.59
C GLU A 708 -20.05 -7.74 -17.49
N ALA A 709 -20.51 -6.56 -17.87
CA ALA A 709 -21.19 -5.66 -16.95
C ALA A 709 -22.55 -6.23 -16.54
N GLU A 710 -22.91 -6.08 -15.26
CA GLU A 710 -24.24 -6.37 -14.77
C GLU A 710 -25.25 -5.35 -15.29
N THR A 711 -26.52 -5.73 -15.25
CA THR A 711 -27.62 -4.84 -15.68
C THR A 711 -27.63 -3.58 -14.83
N GLU A 712 -27.68 -2.42 -15.50
CA GLU A 712 -27.75 -1.12 -14.85
C GLU A 712 -28.99 -1.00 -13.97
N GLN A 713 -28.82 -0.36 -12.81
CA GLN A 713 -29.90 0.00 -11.90
C GLN A 713 -29.86 1.50 -11.63
N GLU A 714 -30.82 2.25 -12.17
CA GLU A 714 -30.90 3.69 -11.95
C GLU A 714 -31.42 4.03 -10.54
N TYR A 715 -30.76 4.99 -9.90
CA TYR A 715 -31.21 5.65 -8.69
C TYR A 715 -31.56 7.11 -9.01
N THR A 716 -32.83 7.47 -8.91
CA THR A 716 -33.31 8.82 -9.21
C THR A 716 -32.87 9.81 -8.14
N VAL A 717 -32.18 10.88 -8.56
CA VAL A 717 -31.89 12.07 -7.76
C VAL A 717 -32.64 13.25 -8.35
N TYR A 718 -33.37 13.99 -7.52
CA TYR A 718 -34.09 15.18 -7.99
C TYR A 718 -33.16 16.39 -7.99
N THR A 719 -33.21 17.21 -9.05
CA THR A 719 -32.30 18.38 -9.19
C THR A 719 -32.49 19.40 -8.07
N GLY A 720 -33.70 19.56 -7.54
CA GLY A 720 -33.96 20.41 -6.37
C GLY A 720 -33.34 19.88 -5.06
N ASP A 721 -32.88 18.63 -5.03
CA ASP A 721 -32.21 18.03 -3.87
C ASP A 721 -30.67 18.12 -3.97
N VAL A 722 -30.13 18.43 -5.16
CA VAL A 722 -28.68 18.49 -5.43
C VAL A 722 -27.99 19.52 -4.53
N HIS A 723 -28.64 20.66 -4.28
CA HIS A 723 -28.08 21.77 -3.49
C HIS A 723 -28.46 21.73 -2.00
N ASN A 724 -29.26 20.74 -1.57
CA ASN A 724 -29.90 20.75 -0.25
C ASN A 724 -29.05 20.20 0.90
N THR A 725 -27.79 19.78 0.70
CA THR A 725 -27.02 19.20 1.82
C THR A 725 -25.51 19.39 1.69
N ALA A 726 -24.88 20.14 2.59
CA ALA A 726 -23.41 20.18 2.67
C ALA A 726 -22.78 18.99 3.40
N GLN A 727 -23.51 17.88 3.63
CA GLN A 727 -22.95 16.68 4.26
C GLN A 727 -23.81 15.39 4.22
N ALA A 728 -25.02 15.36 3.64
CA ALA A 728 -25.99 14.31 3.98
C ALA A 728 -26.31 13.25 2.89
N LEU A 729 -25.57 13.14 1.78
CA LEU A 729 -26.05 12.32 0.65
C LEU A 729 -25.15 11.15 0.17
N LEU A 730 -24.21 10.66 0.98
CA LEU A 730 -23.37 9.48 0.64
C LEU A 730 -23.76 8.19 1.40
N ASN A 731 -24.96 8.16 1.98
CA ASN A 731 -25.56 6.93 2.48
C ASN A 731 -26.88 6.64 1.76
N GLN A 732 -26.99 7.07 0.49
CA GLN A 732 -28.18 6.81 -0.35
C GLN A 732 -28.29 5.35 -0.75
N TYR A 733 -27.15 4.67 -0.91
CA TYR A 733 -27.10 3.27 -1.25
C TYR A 733 -27.06 2.39 -0.01
N THR A 734 -27.89 1.35 0.00
CA THR A 734 -27.61 0.16 0.78
C THR A 734 -26.28 -0.46 0.33
N VAL A 735 -25.66 -1.28 1.17
CA VAL A 735 -24.46 -2.05 0.80
C VAL A 735 -24.71 -2.84 -0.51
N ASP A 736 -25.89 -3.46 -0.65
CA ASP A 736 -26.23 -4.22 -1.86
C ASP A 736 -26.28 -3.33 -3.12
N GLN A 737 -26.81 -2.11 -3.01
CA GLN A 737 -26.84 -1.16 -4.13
C GLN A 737 -25.43 -0.69 -4.50
N ALA A 738 -24.59 -0.38 -3.51
CA ALA A 738 -23.22 0.08 -3.77
C ALA A 738 -22.36 -1.03 -4.41
N PHE A 739 -22.52 -2.27 -3.99
CA PHE A 739 -21.58 -3.34 -4.34
C PHE A 739 -22.16 -4.39 -5.30
N ALA A 740 -23.36 -4.90 -5.07
CA ALA A 740 -23.91 -6.02 -5.85
C ALA A 740 -24.43 -5.60 -7.24
N GLY A 741 -25.04 -4.44 -7.36
CA GLY A 741 -25.61 -3.93 -8.63
C GLY A 741 -24.67 -3.00 -9.41
N ASN A 742 -24.92 -2.83 -10.71
CA ASN A 742 -24.37 -1.70 -11.48
C ASN A 742 -25.28 -0.47 -11.25
N THR A 743 -25.29 0.03 -10.01
CA THR A 743 -26.15 1.15 -9.61
C THR A 743 -25.55 2.47 -10.06
N ARG A 744 -26.37 3.32 -10.70
CA ARG A 744 -25.97 4.63 -11.24
C ARG A 744 -27.00 5.70 -10.94
N LEU A 745 -26.56 6.93 -10.72
CA LEU A 745 -27.44 8.06 -10.48
C LEU A 745 -28.12 8.52 -11.77
N ARG A 746 -29.39 8.89 -11.67
CA ARG A 746 -30.14 9.56 -12.73
C ARG A 746 -30.75 10.84 -12.19
N PHE A 747 -30.30 11.97 -12.72
CA PHE A 747 -30.84 13.27 -12.34
C PHE A 747 -32.17 13.55 -13.08
N VAL A 748 -33.19 13.96 -12.32
CA VAL A 748 -34.53 14.26 -12.82
C VAL A 748 -35.01 15.59 -12.25
N GLU A 749 -35.67 16.41 -13.07
CA GLU A 749 -36.25 17.67 -12.60
C GLU A 749 -37.30 17.44 -11.50
N GLY A 750 -37.23 18.23 -10.43
CA GLY A 750 -38.20 18.24 -9.34
C GLY A 750 -37.55 18.35 -7.96
N THR A 751 -38.32 18.06 -6.92
CA THR A 751 -37.88 18.00 -5.52
C THR A 751 -38.31 16.67 -4.94
N GLY A 752 -37.38 15.95 -4.31
CA GLY A 752 -37.63 14.65 -3.71
C GLY A 752 -37.77 14.73 -2.19
N ASN A 753 -38.05 13.58 -1.59
CA ASN A 753 -37.81 13.34 -0.17
C ASN A 753 -36.73 12.26 -0.09
N ALA A 754 -35.45 12.65 -0.14
CA ALA A 754 -34.34 11.72 0.01
C ALA A 754 -34.49 10.95 1.34
N LYS A 755 -34.46 9.61 1.27
CA LYS A 755 -34.48 8.74 2.45
C LYS A 755 -33.15 8.01 2.54
N SER A 756 -32.43 8.23 3.64
CA SER A 756 -31.27 7.42 4.00
C SER A 756 -31.74 6.01 4.40
N THR A 757 -31.14 4.98 3.82
CA THR A 757 -31.31 3.59 4.26
C THR A 757 -29.97 3.02 4.66
N ASN A 758 -29.80 2.71 5.94
CA ASN A 758 -28.61 2.00 6.42
C ASN A 758 -28.96 0.53 6.62
N THR A 759 -28.24 -0.37 5.95
CA THR A 759 -28.35 -1.81 6.14
C THR A 759 -26.95 -2.38 6.30
N SER A 760 -26.76 -3.19 7.33
CA SER A 760 -25.51 -3.90 7.59
C SER A 760 -25.51 -5.25 6.87
N THR A 761 -25.50 -5.24 5.53
CA THR A 761 -25.27 -6.48 4.78
C THR A 761 -23.83 -6.93 5.04
N ARG A 762 -23.67 -8.19 5.46
CA ARG A 762 -22.37 -8.81 5.75
C ARG A 762 -21.84 -9.66 4.61
N ILE A 763 -22.72 -10.13 3.74
CA ILE A 763 -22.40 -10.99 2.60
C ILE A 763 -22.95 -10.33 1.35
N ILE A 764 -22.07 -9.99 0.42
CA ILE A 764 -22.40 -9.46 -0.89
C ILE A 764 -22.21 -10.59 -1.90
N LYS A 765 -23.22 -10.83 -2.74
CA LYS A 765 -23.18 -11.90 -3.73
C LYS A 765 -23.79 -11.46 -5.05
N THR A 766 -23.07 -11.70 -6.13
CA THR A 766 -23.49 -11.48 -7.52
C THR A 766 -23.30 -12.79 -8.31
N ASN A 767 -23.42 -12.74 -9.64
CA ASN A 767 -23.10 -13.90 -10.46
C ASN A 767 -21.59 -14.24 -10.43
N ASN A 768 -20.76 -13.21 -10.28
CA ASN A 768 -19.31 -13.29 -10.44
C ASN A 768 -18.55 -13.03 -9.14
N ILE A 769 -19.18 -12.40 -8.14
CA ILE A 769 -18.53 -12.00 -6.88
C ILE A 769 -19.21 -12.68 -5.70
N TYR A 770 -18.41 -13.19 -4.78
CA TYR A 770 -18.84 -13.53 -3.42
C TYR A 770 -17.93 -12.80 -2.44
N TRP A 771 -18.51 -12.09 -1.50
CA TRP A 771 -17.74 -11.33 -0.52
C TRP A 771 -18.39 -11.45 0.85
N ASP A 772 -17.69 -12.09 1.79
CA ASP A 772 -18.06 -12.19 3.19
C ASP A 772 -17.15 -11.30 4.05
N THR A 773 -17.73 -10.22 4.56
CA THR A 773 -17.01 -9.23 5.37
C THR A 773 -16.73 -9.68 6.80
N ASN A 774 -17.44 -10.68 7.31
CA ASN A 774 -17.14 -11.25 8.63
C ASN A 774 -15.94 -12.20 8.54
N MET A 775 -15.86 -12.96 7.45
CA MET A 775 -14.71 -13.82 7.17
C MET A 775 -13.52 -13.00 6.66
N GLY A 776 -13.76 -11.82 6.09
CA GLY A 776 -12.73 -11.07 5.37
C GLY A 776 -12.30 -11.81 4.11
N LEU A 777 -13.26 -12.39 3.38
CA LEU A 777 -13.03 -13.19 2.19
C LEU A 777 -13.74 -12.57 0.99
N PHE A 778 -13.00 -12.25 -0.05
CA PHE A 778 -13.50 -11.81 -1.35
C PHE A 778 -13.12 -12.84 -2.41
N GLU A 779 -14.08 -13.25 -3.22
CA GLU A 779 -13.93 -14.14 -4.37
C GLU A 779 -14.47 -13.46 -5.62
N VAL A 780 -13.77 -13.66 -6.74
CA VAL A 780 -14.24 -13.31 -8.07
C VAL A 780 -14.07 -14.48 -9.03
N ARG A 781 -15.06 -14.64 -9.90
CA ARG A 781 -15.14 -15.66 -10.93
C ARG A 781 -15.45 -14.95 -12.25
N SER A 782 -14.55 -15.09 -13.19
CA SER A 782 -14.67 -14.54 -14.55
C SER A 782 -14.47 -15.67 -15.56
N GLY A 783 -14.70 -15.41 -16.85
CA GLY A 783 -14.54 -16.46 -17.88
C GLY A 783 -13.12 -17.03 -17.94
N ARG A 784 -12.10 -16.26 -17.54
CA ARG A 784 -10.69 -16.64 -17.65
C ARG A 784 -9.96 -16.81 -16.32
N THR A 785 -10.47 -16.20 -15.25
CA THR A 785 -9.78 -16.15 -13.94
C THR A 785 -10.76 -16.43 -12.80
N GLU A 786 -10.33 -17.30 -11.88
CA GLU A 786 -10.91 -17.45 -10.55
C GLU A 786 -9.89 -16.92 -9.55
N ALA A 787 -10.28 -15.96 -8.73
CA ALA A 787 -9.40 -15.36 -7.74
C ALA A 787 -10.10 -15.18 -6.40
N LEU A 788 -9.31 -15.17 -5.34
CA LEU A 788 -9.75 -14.86 -3.99
C LEU A 788 -8.71 -14.00 -3.27
N SER A 789 -9.17 -13.22 -2.31
CA SER A 789 -8.32 -12.53 -1.34
C SER A 789 -8.99 -12.59 0.03
N GLY A 790 -8.26 -13.02 1.05
CA GLY A 790 -8.82 -13.03 2.39
C GLY A 790 -8.05 -13.79 3.45
N PHE A 791 -8.67 -13.85 4.63
CA PHE A 791 -8.18 -14.56 5.80
C PHE A 791 -8.71 -15.99 5.80
N LEU A 792 -7.83 -16.96 5.56
CA LEU A 792 -8.22 -18.37 5.47
C LEU A 792 -7.90 -19.09 6.79
N THR A 793 -8.92 -19.70 7.41
CA THR A 793 -8.76 -20.59 8.58
C THR A 793 -8.92 -22.06 8.23
N ASP A 794 -9.51 -22.34 7.09
CA ASP A 794 -9.81 -23.65 6.52
C ASP A 794 -9.52 -23.59 5.00
N PRO A 795 -9.37 -24.73 4.32
CA PRO A 795 -9.23 -24.76 2.87
C PRO A 795 -10.37 -24.02 2.15
N GLU A 796 -10.02 -23.11 1.23
CA GLU A 796 -10.99 -22.38 0.41
C GLU A 796 -11.25 -23.11 -0.92
N GLU A 797 -12.53 -23.24 -1.29
CA GLU A 797 -12.99 -24.14 -2.34
C GLU A 797 -13.56 -23.36 -3.54
N MET A 798 -12.71 -23.07 -4.51
CA MET A 798 -13.11 -22.49 -5.79
C MET A 798 -13.60 -23.57 -6.77
N PRO A 799 -14.36 -23.23 -7.84
CA PRO A 799 -14.83 -24.21 -8.80
C PRO A 799 -13.73 -24.94 -9.59
N THR A 800 -12.62 -24.27 -9.91
CA THR A 800 -11.50 -24.82 -10.69
C THR A 800 -10.32 -25.24 -9.83
N PHE A 801 -10.13 -24.66 -8.65
CA PHE A 801 -9.08 -25.04 -7.73
C PHE A 801 -9.52 -24.95 -6.27
N SER A 802 -8.76 -25.54 -5.36
CA SER A 802 -8.84 -25.21 -3.94
C SER A 802 -7.45 -24.87 -3.41
N ILE A 803 -7.42 -24.07 -2.35
CA ILE A 803 -6.19 -23.60 -1.73
C ILE A 803 -6.32 -23.68 -0.21
N ASP A 804 -5.30 -24.27 0.42
CA ASP A 804 -5.18 -24.43 1.86
C ASP A 804 -3.80 -23.89 2.25
N VAL A 805 -3.76 -22.75 2.96
CA VAL A 805 -2.51 -22.02 3.23
C VAL A 805 -2.27 -21.88 4.71
N ASP A 806 -1.00 -21.87 5.08
CA ASP A 806 -0.59 -21.61 6.47
C ASP A 806 -0.53 -20.10 6.79
N ASN A 807 -0.54 -19.24 5.78
CA ASN A 807 -0.49 -17.78 5.92
C ASN A 807 -1.82 -17.23 6.46
N THR A 808 -1.74 -16.15 7.25
CA THR A 808 -2.94 -15.51 7.82
C THR A 808 -3.81 -14.83 6.77
N PHE A 809 -3.19 -14.34 5.69
CA PHE A 809 -3.86 -13.70 4.57
C PHE A 809 -3.22 -14.16 3.26
N VAL A 810 -4.04 -14.30 2.22
CA VAL A 810 -3.56 -14.63 0.88
C VAL A 810 -4.42 -13.95 -0.17
N THR A 811 -3.80 -13.46 -1.24
CA THR A 811 -4.45 -13.23 -2.52
C THR A 811 -3.96 -14.31 -3.49
N ALA A 812 -4.90 -15.10 -4.03
CA ALA A 812 -4.61 -16.18 -4.96
C ALA A 812 -5.50 -16.09 -6.20
N ALA A 813 -4.92 -16.29 -7.38
CA ALA A 813 -5.64 -16.29 -8.65
C ALA A 813 -5.13 -17.40 -9.56
N LEU A 814 -6.07 -18.17 -10.12
CA LEU A 814 -5.80 -19.08 -11.21
C LEU A 814 -6.33 -18.45 -12.50
N THR A 815 -5.45 -18.26 -13.48
CA THR A 815 -5.75 -17.59 -14.75
C THR A 815 -5.47 -18.53 -15.92
N SER A 816 -6.40 -18.63 -16.86
CA SER A 816 -6.23 -19.36 -18.12
C SER A 816 -5.25 -18.63 -19.06
N LEU A 817 -4.27 -19.35 -19.59
CA LEU A 817 -3.25 -18.83 -20.51
C LEU A 817 -3.45 -19.26 -21.97
N ASP A 818 -4.31 -20.25 -22.22
CA ASP A 818 -4.55 -20.80 -23.57
C ASP A 818 -5.76 -20.19 -24.28
N GLY A 819 -6.42 -19.21 -23.65
CA GLY A 819 -7.62 -18.59 -24.21
C GLY A 819 -8.85 -19.50 -24.20
N ASN A 820 -8.89 -20.56 -23.37
CA ASN A 820 -10.10 -21.32 -23.06
C ASN A 820 -10.76 -20.84 -21.76
N GLU A 821 -12.06 -21.09 -21.60
CA GLU A 821 -12.73 -20.79 -20.33
C GLU A 821 -11.99 -21.52 -19.21
N ILE A 822 -11.90 -20.91 -18.03
CA ILE A 822 -11.05 -21.44 -16.95
C ILE A 822 -11.38 -22.91 -16.59
N GLY A 823 -12.65 -23.30 -16.77
CA GLY A 823 -13.11 -24.66 -16.56
C GLY A 823 -12.57 -25.69 -17.55
N ASP A 824 -12.20 -25.27 -18.76
CA ASP A 824 -11.78 -26.13 -19.87
C ASP A 824 -10.30 -25.96 -20.25
N ALA A 825 -9.60 -25.00 -19.63
CA ALA A 825 -8.21 -24.71 -19.92
C ALA A 825 -7.26 -25.89 -19.59
N GLY A 826 -6.15 -25.95 -20.34
CA GLY A 826 -5.05 -26.87 -20.11
C GLY A 826 -3.76 -26.18 -19.70
N HIS A 827 -3.71 -24.86 -19.74
CA HIS A 827 -2.53 -24.06 -19.42
C HIS A 827 -2.95 -22.89 -18.53
N TYR A 828 -2.36 -22.82 -17.33
CA TYR A 828 -2.73 -21.85 -16.32
C TYR A 828 -1.52 -21.12 -15.74
N LEU A 829 -1.76 -19.91 -15.27
CA LEU A 829 -0.92 -19.19 -14.32
C LEU A 829 -1.61 -19.19 -12.95
N LEU A 830 -0.97 -19.74 -11.93
CA LEU A 830 -1.33 -19.51 -10.54
C LEU A 830 -0.49 -18.38 -9.99
N THR A 831 -1.11 -17.29 -9.54
CA THR A 831 -0.48 -16.22 -8.77
C THR A 831 -0.94 -16.36 -7.31
N ALA A 832 -0.02 -16.53 -6.36
CA ALA A 832 -0.32 -16.64 -4.94
C ALA A 832 0.69 -15.82 -4.14
N LEU A 833 0.19 -14.79 -3.44
CA LEU A 833 1.02 -13.77 -2.79
C LEU A 833 0.26 -13.09 -1.65
N CYS A 834 0.98 -12.32 -0.83
CA CYS A 834 0.42 -11.49 0.23
C CYS A 834 1.17 -10.15 0.26
N GLY A 835 2.21 -10.03 1.08
CA GLY A 835 2.96 -8.79 1.28
C GLY A 835 4.36 -8.75 0.67
N ASN A 836 4.88 -7.53 0.51
CA ASN A 836 6.29 -7.25 0.25
C ASN A 836 6.74 -6.02 1.05
N GLN A 837 8.05 -5.90 1.32
CA GLN A 837 8.65 -4.69 1.87
C GLN A 837 10.16 -4.66 1.59
N ASN A 838 10.81 -3.52 1.86
CA ASN A 838 12.27 -3.48 1.89
C ASN A 838 12.80 -4.30 3.06
N TYR A 839 13.91 -4.99 2.84
CA TYR A 839 14.58 -5.82 3.84
C TYR A 839 14.94 -4.96 5.05
N ARG A 840 14.60 -5.43 6.25
CA ARG A 840 14.80 -4.73 7.52
C ARG A 840 14.04 -3.40 7.67
N ALA A 841 13.09 -3.08 6.79
CA ALA A 841 12.14 -2.00 7.06
C ALA A 841 11.30 -2.33 8.30
N ARG A 842 10.94 -1.30 9.06
CA ARG A 842 10.10 -1.45 10.26
C ARG A 842 9.01 -0.41 10.27
N VAL A 843 7.79 -0.90 10.46
CA VAL A 843 6.58 -0.11 10.57
C VAL A 843 5.99 -0.33 11.94
N ASN A 844 5.77 0.76 12.66
CA ASN A 844 5.08 0.73 13.94
C ASN A 844 3.57 0.86 13.68
N LEU A 845 2.87 -0.26 13.78
CA LEU A 845 1.42 -0.33 13.51
C LEU A 845 0.56 0.27 14.63
N VAL A 846 1.12 0.54 15.82
CA VAL A 846 0.40 1.26 16.90
C VAL A 846 0.36 2.76 16.61
N ARG A 847 1.46 3.28 16.09
CA ARG A 847 1.64 4.70 15.77
C ARG A 847 1.40 5.03 14.30
N ASN A 848 1.09 4.02 13.49
CA ASN A 848 0.97 4.11 12.04
C ASN A 848 2.10 4.89 11.36
N HIS A 849 3.36 4.56 11.64
CA HIS A 849 4.50 5.24 10.99
C HIS A 849 5.68 4.31 10.70
N TYR A 850 6.52 4.71 9.74
CA TYR A 850 7.80 4.07 9.45
C TYR A 850 8.87 4.47 10.46
N GLU A 851 9.42 3.49 11.18
CA GLU A 851 10.58 3.69 12.06
C GLU A 851 11.89 3.58 11.29
N THR A 852 11.96 2.67 10.30
CA THR A 852 13.11 2.50 9.41
C THR A 852 12.64 2.11 8.01
N LEU A 853 13.37 2.57 6.99
CA LEU A 853 13.03 2.31 5.58
C LEU A 853 13.61 1.00 5.03
N GLY A 854 14.52 0.37 5.77
CA GLY A 854 15.22 -0.84 5.35
C GLY A 854 16.42 -0.56 4.43
N GLU A 855 16.83 -1.61 3.73
CA GLU A 855 17.99 -1.63 2.81
C GLU A 855 17.52 -1.77 1.35
N GLU A 856 18.42 -1.53 0.38
CA GLU A 856 18.21 -1.65 -1.09
C GLU A 856 18.02 -3.11 -1.55
N ARG A 857 17.05 -3.79 -0.94
CA ARG A 857 16.71 -5.19 -1.15
C ARG A 857 15.24 -5.37 -0.84
N ILE A 858 14.45 -5.85 -1.81
CA ILE A 858 13.05 -6.15 -1.57
C ILE A 858 12.89 -7.62 -1.16
N VAL A 859 12.06 -7.87 -0.15
CA VAL A 859 11.65 -9.21 0.28
C VAL A 859 10.15 -9.41 0.10
N VAL A 860 9.75 -10.63 -0.24
CA VAL A 860 8.35 -11.01 -0.50
C VAL A 860 7.96 -12.18 0.40
N GLU A 861 6.75 -12.11 0.95
CA GLU A 861 6.18 -13.19 1.76
C GLU A 861 5.95 -14.44 0.89
N ALA A 862 6.50 -15.57 1.32
CA ALA A 862 6.21 -16.85 0.69
C ALA A 862 4.82 -17.34 1.14
N ILE A 863 3.99 -17.72 0.17
CA ILE A 863 2.77 -18.48 0.45
C ILE A 863 3.14 -19.95 0.63
N THR A 864 2.77 -20.53 1.76
CA THR A 864 2.99 -21.96 2.05
C THR A 864 1.66 -22.68 2.24
N GLY A 865 1.61 -23.94 1.80
CA GLY A 865 0.39 -24.72 1.90
C GLY A 865 0.23 -25.70 0.74
N SER A 866 -1.01 -25.97 0.35
CA SER A 866 -1.34 -26.85 -0.77
C SER A 866 -2.38 -26.24 -1.70
N VAL A 867 -2.25 -26.55 -2.98
CA VAL A 867 -3.21 -26.18 -4.02
C VAL A 867 -3.64 -27.43 -4.76
N THR A 868 -4.94 -27.55 -5.04
CA THR A 868 -5.51 -28.66 -5.81
C THR A 868 -6.20 -28.13 -7.05
N ILE A 869 -5.81 -28.61 -8.23
CA ILE A 869 -6.49 -28.32 -9.50
C ILE A 869 -7.66 -29.29 -9.67
N LYS A 870 -8.89 -28.79 -9.55
CA LYS A 870 -10.15 -29.56 -9.57
C LYS A 870 -10.59 -29.90 -10.99
N ARG A 871 -9.63 -30.34 -11.81
CA ARG A 871 -9.82 -30.78 -13.20
C ARG A 871 -9.13 -32.11 -13.43
N GLN A 872 -9.77 -32.95 -14.24
CA GLN A 872 -9.21 -34.25 -14.62
C GLN A 872 -8.03 -34.05 -15.58
N GLY A 873 -6.99 -34.87 -15.41
CA GLY A 873 -5.76 -34.84 -16.21
C GLY A 873 -4.51 -34.81 -15.36
N ASP A 874 -3.37 -35.02 -16.01
CA ASP A 874 -2.05 -34.95 -15.38
C ASP A 874 -1.44 -33.57 -15.63
N TYR A 875 -1.06 -32.89 -14.55
CA TYR A 875 -0.51 -31.54 -14.62
C TYR A 875 0.94 -31.52 -14.15
N GLU A 876 1.76 -30.73 -14.82
CA GLU A 876 3.07 -30.29 -14.32
C GLU A 876 2.94 -28.89 -13.77
N VAL A 877 3.69 -28.61 -12.70
CA VAL A 877 3.69 -27.32 -12.02
C VAL A 877 5.11 -26.81 -11.93
N TYR A 878 5.35 -25.61 -12.43
CA TYR A 878 6.65 -24.97 -12.47
C TYR A 878 6.59 -23.64 -11.71
N PRO A 879 7.36 -23.46 -10.63
CA PRO A 879 7.57 -22.14 -10.05
C PRO A 879 8.28 -21.26 -11.09
N LEU A 880 7.93 -19.99 -11.15
CA LEU A 880 8.52 -19.03 -12.08
C LEU A 880 9.46 -18.06 -11.36
N THR A 881 10.53 -17.64 -12.03
CA THR A 881 11.23 -16.41 -11.68
C THR A 881 10.35 -15.20 -11.99
N SER A 882 10.71 -14.01 -11.48
CA SER A 882 10.06 -12.74 -11.86
C SER A 882 10.11 -12.46 -13.37
N SER A 883 11.05 -13.07 -14.08
CA SER A 883 11.22 -12.92 -15.53
C SER A 883 10.49 -14.00 -16.36
N GLY A 884 9.70 -14.86 -15.72
CA GLY A 884 8.90 -15.90 -16.38
C GLY A 884 9.65 -17.20 -16.71
N GLU A 885 10.92 -17.32 -16.32
CA GLU A 885 11.70 -18.55 -16.51
C GLU A 885 11.24 -19.65 -15.53
N ARG A 886 11.02 -20.87 -16.03
CA ARG A 886 10.65 -22.03 -15.20
C ARG A 886 11.80 -22.48 -14.30
N LYS A 887 11.50 -22.69 -13.02
CA LYS A 887 12.36 -23.40 -12.06
C LYS A 887 12.09 -24.91 -12.13
N GLN A 888 12.73 -25.68 -11.25
CA GLN A 888 12.50 -27.12 -11.13
C GLN A 888 11.01 -27.43 -10.88
N ALA A 889 10.46 -28.39 -11.63
CA ALA A 889 9.06 -28.81 -11.48
C ALA A 889 8.79 -29.31 -10.05
N LEU A 890 7.63 -28.91 -9.50
CA LEU A 890 7.19 -29.36 -8.19
C LEU A 890 6.70 -30.82 -8.25
N PRO A 891 6.88 -31.59 -7.17
CA PRO A 891 6.21 -32.88 -7.04
C PRO A 891 4.70 -32.66 -6.95
N VAL A 892 3.95 -33.56 -7.61
CA VAL A 892 2.48 -33.53 -7.64
C VAL A 892 1.92 -34.88 -7.20
N GLU A 893 0.77 -34.85 -6.54
CA GLU A 893 0.04 -36.03 -6.06
C GLU A 893 -1.39 -36.02 -6.60
N LYS A 894 -2.08 -37.16 -6.48
CA LYS A 894 -3.51 -37.27 -6.80
C LYS A 894 -4.33 -37.36 -5.52
N ASP A 895 -5.33 -36.50 -5.39
CA ASP A 895 -6.31 -36.60 -4.31
C ASP A 895 -7.25 -37.81 -4.53
N ARG A 896 -8.16 -38.02 -3.58
CA ARG A 896 -9.18 -39.08 -3.65
C ARG A 896 -10.14 -38.98 -4.85
N ASN A 897 -10.22 -37.82 -5.49
CA ASN A 897 -11.06 -37.54 -6.66
C ASN A 897 -10.27 -37.61 -7.98
N GLY A 898 -8.96 -37.89 -7.92
CA GLY A 898 -8.06 -37.90 -9.08
C GLY A 898 -7.59 -36.51 -9.53
N TYR A 899 -7.81 -35.48 -8.70
CA TYR A 899 -7.32 -34.13 -8.93
C TYR A 899 -5.85 -34.00 -8.57
N THR A 900 -5.14 -33.10 -9.25
CA THR A 900 -3.71 -32.90 -9.02
C THR A 900 -3.50 -31.91 -7.89
N THR A 901 -2.78 -32.33 -6.85
CA THR A 901 -2.43 -31.53 -5.67
C THR A 901 -0.92 -31.32 -5.60
N PHE A 902 -0.49 -30.12 -5.23
CA PHE A 902 0.93 -29.78 -5.04
C PHE A 902 1.10 -28.82 -3.87
N ARG A 903 2.32 -28.73 -3.34
CA ARG A 903 2.64 -27.86 -2.20
C ARG A 903 3.30 -26.57 -2.65
N LEU A 904 2.88 -25.47 -2.03
CA LEU A 904 3.60 -24.19 -2.05
C LEU A 904 4.55 -24.16 -0.86
N SER A 905 5.76 -23.63 -1.05
CA SER A 905 6.80 -23.58 -0.02
C SER A 905 7.74 -22.40 -0.26
N SER A 906 8.36 -21.91 0.82
CA SER A 906 9.40 -20.87 0.77
C SER A 906 10.57 -21.23 -0.15
N ASP A 907 10.94 -22.50 -0.21
CA ASP A 907 12.06 -23.01 -1.03
C ASP A 907 11.86 -22.79 -2.54
N SER A 908 10.62 -22.57 -2.98
CA SER A 908 10.31 -22.27 -4.38
C SER A 908 10.75 -20.85 -4.77
N GLU A 909 10.85 -19.94 -3.80
CA GLU A 909 11.14 -18.52 -3.99
C GLU A 909 10.32 -17.94 -5.17
N ALA A 910 9.01 -18.16 -5.16
CA ALA A 910 8.11 -17.82 -6.26
C ALA A 910 6.72 -17.39 -5.75
N ILE A 911 6.18 -16.35 -6.36
CA ILE A 911 4.78 -15.91 -6.22
C ILE A 911 3.89 -16.33 -7.40
N GLN A 912 4.49 -16.83 -8.48
CA GLN A 912 3.81 -17.21 -9.72
C GLN A 912 4.26 -18.59 -10.17
N TYR A 913 3.30 -19.41 -10.63
CA TYR A 913 3.50 -20.81 -11.00
C TYR A 913 2.78 -21.10 -12.32
N GLU A 914 3.51 -21.65 -13.28
CA GLU A 914 2.94 -22.13 -14.53
C GLU A 914 2.47 -23.58 -14.38
N ILE A 915 1.23 -23.84 -14.78
CA ILE A 915 0.59 -25.16 -14.64
C ILE A 915 0.13 -25.64 -16.02
N ILE A 916 0.56 -26.83 -16.42
CA ILE A 916 0.35 -27.35 -17.78
C ILE A 916 -0.19 -28.76 -17.74
N LYS A 917 -1.30 -29.00 -18.43
CA LYS A 917 -1.88 -30.32 -18.67
C LYS A 917 -1.07 -31.08 -19.72
N LYS A 918 -0.69 -32.31 -19.41
CA LYS A 918 0.05 -33.21 -20.30
C LYS A 918 -0.79 -33.82 -21.42
#